data_AF-A0A2A2HXE8-F1
#
_entry.id   AF-A0A2A2HXE8-F1
#
_cell.length_a   1.000
_cell.length_b   1.000
_cell.length_c   1.000
_cell.angle_alpha   90.00
_cell.angle_beta   90.00
_cell.angle_gamma   90.00
#
_symmetry.space_group_name_H-M   'P 1'
#
loop_
_entity.id
_entity.type
_entity.pdbx_description
1 polymer ?
#
loop_
_entity_poly.entity_id
_entity_poly.type
_entity_poly.pdbx_seq_one_letter_code
_entity_poly.pdbx_strand_id
1 'polypeptide(L)'
;MEIESKFLVMDEADFQVLETSSLLADYSLSEAIVQNIEDTFLDTEKNALMSEGYFLRLRKEMGKEGHWLAIKSLGGLEYGVHTREEYVSFLPEETSVFECPDARTRDIILELSSGLDLLPLLKLKQKRTVRQVKLGERLIAELSLDHVSLKSGQNEKFYSELELKLKTEGTHQDLQIIEEHLLGNYHLVKDLFSKFERALLLKENLPEKTLLSFRERAFCLQLADQENIYGKQAKILLSLEKGLNTAEVSLLLKVPEQDIEAFYSRFEKERLFSFPFSSENNGSGEFHFHAGRYALGKSQENIVFKEWTLETLFELYGADEAKAEKTRTNALILFDGLFPYHRLGQQERKILGLAALLHDIGSSVFPEEIYKIGEEILLTHPLKGLKLHELRMLALTMELQSPKISVKDLSSVFEKSNIMLPPEIKNKALILASFIRISGIFENRSWGFLPDRIRQVEDAVEVKIFGPGAEKAAKKAEKRKELWEYLFGTKLSFISKKKTISKKKTDEIENIEMRVEEIKGENEIKEENKKESRNLKFAIRPENSMAMVAHKVFSRQFTRMLANEKGTLKGKNIENLHDMRVAIRRMKAAAKIFEAYLDSKKLEPHLEGLKSTLGALSDVRDLDVFREKAKEYLNKLPSENEHDLDPLFAVLAEERKKARKSMITYLKSERYANFKKDFSDFLDSESWALPTTTAKHNALPYRVKDVLPSILYARFADISAYSEWLEGPYVSIERLHRLRIASKGLRYTLEFFGNVLGKEAEVMIKEVTALQDHLGDLHDSVIAIDLLGSYLQTGDWGLSERKKYSIEKKTLEGLKGVEAYKAYREEELQTLFDTFPEVWLKVQSEEFRPRIENAIKNLYKETMTL
;
A
#
# COMPACT_ATOMS: atom_id res chain seq x y z
N MET A 1 -16.54 -12.51 8.57
CA MET A 1 -16.14 -13.92 8.75
C MET A 1 -17.38 -14.80 8.70
N GLU A 2 -17.30 -15.90 7.97
CA GLU A 2 -18.19 -17.05 8.02
C GLU A 2 -17.63 -18.05 9.04
N ILE A 3 -18.48 -18.61 9.90
CA ILE A 3 -18.14 -19.68 10.83
C ILE A 3 -19.18 -20.79 10.62
N GLU A 4 -18.76 -21.97 10.19
CA GLU A 4 -19.67 -23.09 9.93
C GLU A 4 -19.05 -24.46 10.23
N SER A 5 -19.88 -25.40 10.65
CA SER A 5 -19.50 -26.81 10.81
C SER A 5 -20.18 -27.66 9.74
N LYS A 6 -19.43 -28.62 9.18
CA LYS A 6 -19.89 -29.48 8.09
C LYS A 6 -19.84 -30.95 8.46
N PHE A 7 -20.79 -31.71 7.93
CA PHE A 7 -20.91 -33.14 8.11
C PHE A 7 -21.33 -33.82 6.81
N LEU A 8 -20.62 -34.89 6.41
CA LEU A 8 -21.18 -35.86 5.48
C LEU A 8 -22.27 -36.66 6.22
N VAL A 9 -23.43 -36.79 5.59
CA VAL A 9 -24.54 -37.61 6.09
C VAL A 9 -24.41 -38.99 5.46
N MET A 10 -24.11 -40.00 6.29
CA MET A 10 -23.74 -41.34 5.80
C MET A 10 -24.93 -42.28 5.62
N ASP A 11 -26.07 -42.01 6.28
CA ASP A 11 -27.34 -42.73 6.11
C ASP A 11 -28.43 -41.78 5.58
N GLU A 12 -29.12 -42.22 4.54
CA GLU A 12 -30.26 -41.51 3.93
C GLU A 12 -31.48 -41.46 4.87
N ALA A 13 -31.61 -42.42 5.79
CA ALA A 13 -32.63 -42.40 6.83
C ALA A 13 -32.41 -41.21 7.80
N ASP A 14 -31.17 -40.97 8.21
CA ASP A 14 -30.81 -39.84 9.07
C ASP A 14 -31.06 -38.50 8.36
N PHE A 15 -30.76 -38.42 7.05
CA PHE A 15 -31.08 -37.24 6.25
C PHE A 15 -32.58 -36.91 6.26
N GLN A 16 -33.44 -37.91 6.10
CA GLN A 16 -34.90 -37.73 6.08
C GLN A 16 -35.48 -37.38 7.46
N VAL A 17 -34.91 -37.91 8.55
CA VAL A 17 -35.25 -37.48 9.93
C VAL A 17 -34.83 -36.03 10.17
N LEU A 18 -33.62 -35.65 9.74
CA LEU A 18 -33.12 -34.28 9.88
C LEU A 18 -33.89 -33.27 9.01
N GLU A 19 -34.34 -33.65 7.80
CA GLU A 19 -35.18 -32.81 6.95
C GLU A 19 -36.54 -32.52 7.60
N THR A 20 -37.08 -33.47 8.38
CA THR A 20 -38.45 -33.40 8.94
C THR A 20 -38.55 -33.05 10.44
N SER A 21 -37.48 -33.12 11.23
CA SER A 21 -37.50 -32.83 12.68
C SER A 21 -37.97 -31.40 13.01
N SER A 22 -38.58 -31.18 14.18
CA SER A 22 -38.88 -29.83 14.70
C SER A 22 -37.83 -29.29 15.67
N LEU A 23 -36.92 -30.13 16.15
CA LEU A 23 -35.95 -29.85 17.22
C LEU A 23 -34.58 -30.47 16.92
N LEU A 24 -33.52 -29.88 17.49
CA LEU A 24 -32.19 -30.47 17.66
C LEU A 24 -31.71 -30.11 19.07
N ALA A 25 -31.54 -31.09 19.96
CA ALA A 25 -31.45 -30.87 21.40
C ALA A 25 -32.56 -29.90 21.88
N ASP A 26 -32.19 -28.83 22.60
CA ASP A 26 -33.10 -27.78 23.09
C ASP A 26 -33.40 -26.68 22.05
N TYR A 27 -32.84 -26.76 20.83
CA TYR A 27 -32.99 -25.75 19.78
C TYR A 27 -34.15 -26.10 18.84
N SER A 28 -34.97 -25.11 18.50
CA SER A 28 -36.08 -25.26 17.55
C SER A 28 -35.65 -24.97 16.11
N LEU A 29 -36.27 -25.68 15.16
CA LEU A 29 -36.05 -25.51 13.72
C LEU A 29 -37.25 -24.82 13.06
N SER A 30 -36.99 -23.81 12.24
CA SER A 30 -38.03 -23.19 11.39
C SER A 30 -38.65 -24.18 10.41
N GLU A 31 -39.71 -23.75 9.72
CA GLU A 31 -40.17 -24.41 8.49
C GLU A 31 -39.02 -24.55 7.47
N ALA A 32 -39.14 -25.56 6.60
CA ALA A 32 -38.12 -25.98 5.66
C ALA A 32 -38.24 -25.23 4.32
N ILE A 33 -37.21 -24.45 3.97
CA ILE A 33 -37.15 -23.72 2.68
C ILE A 33 -36.31 -24.54 1.70
N VAL A 34 -36.96 -25.19 0.74
CA VAL A 34 -36.29 -25.98 -0.30
C VAL A 34 -35.88 -25.09 -1.47
N GLN A 35 -34.61 -25.13 -1.84
CA GLN A 35 -33.99 -24.39 -2.93
C GLN A 35 -33.29 -25.36 -3.88
N ASN A 36 -33.47 -25.19 -5.19
CA ASN A 36 -32.67 -25.88 -6.20
C ASN A 36 -31.66 -24.89 -6.76
N ILE A 37 -30.36 -25.15 -6.58
CA ILE A 37 -29.30 -24.19 -6.90
C ILE A 37 -28.18 -24.83 -7.74
N GLU A 38 -27.62 -24.03 -8.64
CA GLU A 38 -26.40 -24.34 -9.39
C GLU A 38 -25.32 -23.33 -8.99
N ASP A 39 -24.21 -23.83 -8.43
CA ASP A 39 -23.02 -23.03 -8.14
C ASP A 39 -22.02 -23.20 -9.29
N THR A 40 -21.64 -22.09 -9.92
CA THR A 40 -20.54 -22.00 -10.89
C THR A 40 -19.37 -21.30 -10.24
N PHE A 41 -18.22 -21.97 -10.16
CA PHE A 41 -17.00 -21.38 -9.60
C PHE A 41 -16.14 -20.81 -10.71
N LEU A 42 -15.55 -19.64 -10.46
CA LEU A 42 -14.77 -18.87 -11.43
C LEU A 42 -13.33 -18.70 -10.93
N ASP A 43 -12.38 -18.84 -11.84
CA ASP A 43 -10.99 -18.38 -11.68
C ASP A 43 -10.42 -18.07 -13.08
N THR A 44 -9.21 -17.54 -13.18
CA THR A 44 -8.52 -17.33 -14.46
C THR A 44 -8.05 -18.68 -15.03
N GLU A 45 -7.63 -18.71 -16.30
CA GLU A 45 -7.03 -19.90 -16.95
C GLU A 45 -5.89 -20.55 -16.12
N LYS A 46 -5.22 -19.75 -15.29
CA LYS A 46 -4.06 -20.12 -14.48
C LYS A 46 -4.32 -20.09 -12.97
N ASN A 47 -5.59 -20.16 -12.54
CA ASN A 47 -6.00 -20.22 -11.14
C ASN A 47 -5.40 -19.08 -10.27
N ALA A 48 -5.56 -17.82 -10.72
CA ALA A 48 -5.02 -16.64 -10.03
C ALA A 48 -5.58 -16.47 -8.61
N LEU A 49 -6.92 -16.51 -8.46
CA LEU A 49 -7.59 -16.32 -7.17
C LEU A 49 -7.16 -17.45 -6.22
N MET A 50 -7.14 -18.70 -6.69
CA MET A 50 -6.72 -19.85 -5.89
C MET A 50 -5.26 -19.72 -5.41
N SER A 51 -4.35 -19.19 -6.24
CA SER A 51 -2.94 -19.01 -5.86
C SER A 51 -2.73 -17.92 -4.79
N GLU A 52 -3.57 -16.89 -4.78
CA GLU A 52 -3.56 -15.85 -3.75
C GLU A 52 -4.39 -16.25 -2.50
N GLY A 53 -5.09 -17.40 -2.54
CA GLY A 53 -5.75 -18.00 -1.38
C GLY A 53 -7.28 -17.85 -1.34
N TYR A 54 -7.94 -17.61 -2.48
CA TYR A 54 -9.38 -17.35 -2.56
C TYR A 54 -10.09 -18.18 -3.64
N PHE A 55 -11.42 -18.25 -3.58
CA PHE A 55 -12.26 -18.76 -4.67
C PHE A 55 -13.51 -17.89 -4.88
N LEU A 56 -13.87 -17.68 -6.15
CA LEU A 56 -15.07 -16.93 -6.56
C LEU A 56 -16.18 -17.90 -7.01
N ARG A 57 -17.42 -17.62 -6.59
CA ARG A 57 -18.60 -18.45 -6.87
C ARG A 57 -19.79 -17.57 -7.28
N LEU A 58 -20.44 -17.93 -8.38
CA LEU A 58 -21.78 -17.46 -8.75
C LEU A 58 -22.81 -18.55 -8.42
N ARG A 59 -23.78 -18.23 -7.57
CA ARG A 59 -24.90 -19.11 -7.20
C ARG A 59 -26.17 -18.68 -7.94
N LYS A 60 -26.71 -19.55 -8.80
CA LYS A 60 -28.03 -19.37 -9.44
C LYS A 60 -29.07 -20.20 -8.71
N GLU A 61 -30.18 -19.58 -8.32
CA GLU A 61 -31.35 -20.31 -7.79
C GLU A 61 -32.39 -20.48 -8.90
N MET A 62 -32.91 -21.70 -9.05
CA MET A 62 -33.85 -22.04 -10.12
C MET A 62 -35.14 -21.21 -10.02
N GLY A 63 -35.42 -20.42 -11.06
CA GLY A 63 -36.61 -19.56 -11.12
C GLY A 63 -36.42 -18.15 -10.53
N LYS A 64 -35.20 -17.75 -10.15
CA LYS A 64 -34.87 -16.36 -9.78
C LYS A 64 -33.96 -15.70 -10.81
N GLU A 65 -34.14 -14.41 -11.01
CA GLU A 65 -33.27 -13.56 -11.83
C GLU A 65 -31.99 -13.16 -11.07
N GLY A 66 -30.91 -12.92 -11.81
CA GLY A 66 -29.58 -12.62 -11.26
C GLY A 66 -28.92 -13.81 -10.56
N HIS A 67 -27.81 -13.53 -9.86
CA HIS A 67 -26.93 -14.49 -9.21
C HIS A 67 -26.48 -13.95 -7.85
N TRP A 68 -26.27 -14.84 -6.88
CA TRP A 68 -25.53 -14.51 -5.66
C TRP A 68 -24.04 -14.76 -5.88
N LEU A 69 -23.28 -13.69 -6.02
CA LEU A 69 -21.83 -13.72 -6.09
C LEU A 69 -21.27 -13.84 -4.67
N ALA A 70 -20.29 -14.72 -4.47
CA ALA A 70 -19.49 -14.75 -3.25
C ALA A 70 -18.02 -15.02 -3.57
N ILE A 71 -17.11 -14.28 -2.94
CA ILE A 71 -15.68 -14.61 -2.89
C ILE A 71 -15.29 -14.97 -1.45
N LYS A 72 -14.51 -16.04 -1.30
CA LYS A 72 -14.15 -16.64 0.00
C LYS A 72 -12.67 -16.98 0.08
N SER A 73 -12.10 -16.95 1.28
CA SER A 73 -10.77 -17.52 1.53
C SER A 73 -10.78 -19.06 1.42
N LEU A 74 -9.65 -19.65 1.05
CA LEU A 74 -9.41 -21.10 1.05
C LEU A 74 -8.97 -21.60 2.45
N GLY A 75 -9.25 -22.87 2.75
CA GLY A 75 -8.95 -23.44 4.07
C GLY A 75 -9.76 -22.79 5.18
N GLY A 76 -9.09 -22.36 6.26
CA GLY A 76 -9.72 -21.78 7.44
C GLY A 76 -10.28 -22.81 8.44
N LEU A 77 -9.75 -24.04 8.46
CA LEU A 77 -10.22 -25.07 9.39
C LEU A 77 -9.58 -24.90 10.78
N GLU A 78 -10.36 -24.46 11.76
CA GLU A 78 -9.97 -24.31 13.17
C GLU A 78 -10.76 -25.29 14.04
N TYR A 79 -10.09 -26.14 14.82
CA TYR A 79 -10.73 -27.12 15.73
C TYR A 79 -11.80 -28.03 15.08
N GLY A 80 -11.78 -28.18 13.75
CA GLY A 80 -12.81 -28.93 12.99
C GLY A 80 -14.07 -28.11 12.65
N VAL A 81 -13.96 -26.78 12.63
CA VAL A 81 -14.96 -25.79 12.19
C VAL A 81 -14.32 -24.97 11.07
N HIS A 82 -15.09 -24.53 10.07
CA HIS A 82 -14.61 -23.66 8.99
C HIS A 82 -14.82 -22.19 9.36
N THR A 83 -13.74 -21.48 9.68
CA THR A 83 -13.67 -20.02 9.90
C THR A 83 -13.06 -19.35 8.66
N ARG A 84 -13.83 -18.60 7.87
CA ARG A 84 -13.37 -18.03 6.57
C ARG A 84 -13.72 -16.57 6.37
N GLU A 85 -12.91 -15.85 5.59
CA GLU A 85 -13.32 -14.56 5.03
C GLU A 85 -14.36 -14.83 3.92
N GLU A 86 -15.45 -14.08 3.91
CA GLU A 86 -16.53 -14.19 2.91
C GLU A 86 -17.05 -12.79 2.60
N TYR A 87 -17.07 -12.43 1.31
CA TYR A 87 -17.76 -11.26 0.78
C TYR A 87 -18.86 -11.74 -0.17
N VAL A 88 -20.09 -11.27 0.02
CA VAL A 88 -21.28 -11.67 -0.73
C VAL A 88 -21.96 -10.45 -1.32
N SER A 89 -22.34 -10.52 -2.59
CA SER A 89 -23.10 -9.47 -3.27
C SER A 89 -24.11 -10.08 -4.24
N PHE A 90 -25.19 -9.35 -4.51
CA PHE A 90 -26.11 -9.69 -5.58
C PHE A 90 -25.56 -9.16 -6.92
N LEU A 91 -25.55 -10.02 -7.94
CA LEU A 91 -25.16 -9.69 -9.30
C LEU A 91 -26.40 -9.83 -10.20
N PRO A 92 -26.86 -8.77 -10.88
CA PRO A 92 -28.00 -8.86 -11.79
C PRO A 92 -27.76 -9.84 -12.94
N GLU A 93 -28.82 -10.17 -13.70
CA GLU A 93 -28.69 -10.98 -14.92
C GLU A 93 -27.80 -10.25 -15.93
N GLU A 94 -27.09 -11.02 -16.77
CA GLU A 94 -26.21 -10.54 -17.87
C GLU A 94 -25.06 -9.57 -17.48
N THR A 95 -24.91 -9.24 -16.20
CA THR A 95 -23.89 -8.29 -15.68
C THR A 95 -22.54 -8.98 -15.43
N SER A 96 -21.43 -8.31 -15.77
CA SER A 96 -20.08 -8.85 -15.51
C SER A 96 -19.76 -8.91 -14.02
N VAL A 97 -18.94 -9.88 -13.59
CA VAL A 97 -18.40 -9.92 -12.22
C VAL A 97 -17.50 -8.71 -11.90
N PHE A 98 -16.93 -8.08 -12.93
CA PHE A 98 -16.19 -6.82 -12.83
C PHE A 98 -17.09 -5.57 -12.80
N GLU A 99 -18.40 -5.74 -13.00
CA GLU A 99 -19.44 -4.71 -12.93
C GLU A 99 -20.31 -4.91 -11.68
N CYS A 100 -19.85 -5.70 -10.70
CA CYS A 100 -20.59 -5.98 -9.48
C CYS A 100 -20.96 -4.67 -8.74
N PRO A 101 -22.23 -4.47 -8.34
CA PRO A 101 -22.68 -3.23 -7.70
C PRO A 101 -21.99 -2.93 -6.35
N ASP A 102 -21.62 -3.97 -5.60
CA ASP A 102 -20.81 -3.78 -4.41
C ASP A 102 -19.35 -3.50 -4.79
N ALA A 103 -18.89 -2.29 -4.48
CA ALA A 103 -17.55 -1.85 -4.79
C ALA A 103 -16.48 -2.71 -4.13
N ARG A 104 -16.63 -3.05 -2.84
CA ARG A 104 -15.62 -3.81 -2.10
C ARG A 104 -15.38 -5.18 -2.76
N THR A 105 -16.46 -5.90 -3.05
CA THR A 105 -16.39 -7.22 -3.71
C THR A 105 -15.86 -7.13 -5.14
N ARG A 106 -16.33 -6.14 -5.93
CA ARG A 106 -15.82 -5.89 -7.30
C ARG A 106 -14.32 -5.64 -7.31
N ASP A 107 -13.85 -4.76 -6.44
CA ASP A 107 -12.47 -4.28 -6.43
C ASP A 107 -11.52 -5.39 -5.89
N ILE A 108 -11.98 -6.22 -4.94
CA ILE A 108 -11.31 -7.47 -4.53
C ILE A 108 -11.13 -8.44 -5.71
N ILE A 109 -12.19 -8.69 -6.50
CA ILE A 109 -12.11 -9.57 -7.68
C ILE A 109 -11.15 -9.01 -8.73
N LEU A 110 -11.20 -7.70 -8.97
CA LEU A 110 -10.34 -7.02 -9.95
C LEU A 110 -8.86 -7.07 -9.55
N GLU A 111 -8.56 -6.96 -8.25
CA GLU A 111 -7.21 -7.05 -7.71
C GLU A 111 -6.64 -8.48 -7.78
N LEU A 112 -7.38 -9.47 -7.26
CA LEU A 112 -6.95 -10.89 -7.23
C LEU A 112 -6.84 -11.52 -8.63
N SER A 113 -7.71 -11.14 -9.56
CA SER A 113 -7.58 -11.53 -10.98
C SER A 113 -6.55 -10.68 -11.73
N SER A 114 -6.18 -9.51 -11.20
CA SER A 114 -5.45 -8.46 -11.92
C SER A 114 -6.09 -8.08 -13.27
N GLY A 115 -7.42 -8.19 -13.38
CA GLY A 115 -8.15 -7.97 -14.63
C GLY A 115 -7.77 -8.95 -15.74
N LEU A 116 -7.43 -10.19 -15.39
CA LEU A 116 -7.45 -11.34 -16.29
C LEU A 116 -8.89 -11.83 -16.47
N ASP A 117 -9.17 -12.42 -17.62
CA ASP A 117 -10.50 -12.92 -17.96
C ASP A 117 -10.84 -14.16 -17.09
N LEU A 118 -12.02 -14.14 -16.46
CA LEU A 118 -12.48 -15.17 -15.51
C LEU A 118 -13.35 -16.21 -16.21
N LEU A 119 -13.07 -17.49 -15.96
CA LEU A 119 -13.63 -18.64 -16.68
C LEU A 119 -14.30 -19.64 -15.71
N PRO A 120 -15.35 -20.37 -16.13
CA PRO A 120 -15.95 -21.46 -15.33
C PRO A 120 -14.95 -22.58 -15.03
N LEU A 121 -14.48 -22.65 -13.79
CA LEU A 121 -13.52 -23.65 -13.33
C LEU A 121 -14.20 -25.00 -13.05
N LEU A 122 -15.36 -24.97 -12.38
CA LEU A 122 -16.21 -26.15 -12.12
C LEU A 122 -17.66 -25.72 -11.83
N LYS A 123 -18.59 -26.68 -11.91
CA LYS A 123 -20.00 -26.51 -11.53
C LYS A 123 -20.44 -27.61 -10.57
N LEU A 124 -21.37 -27.28 -9.67
CA LEU A 124 -22.13 -28.25 -8.90
C LEU A 124 -23.61 -27.89 -8.87
N LYS A 125 -24.47 -28.89 -8.62
CA LYS A 125 -25.91 -28.72 -8.40
C LYS A 125 -26.29 -29.31 -7.06
N GLN A 126 -27.23 -28.70 -6.37
CA GLN A 126 -27.76 -29.26 -5.12
C GLN A 126 -29.23 -28.91 -4.91
N LYS A 127 -29.98 -29.85 -4.32
CA LYS A 127 -31.22 -29.56 -3.60
C LYS A 127 -30.80 -29.20 -2.18
N ARG A 128 -31.00 -27.95 -1.79
CA ARG A 128 -30.73 -27.42 -0.45
C ARG A 128 -32.03 -27.25 0.32
N THR A 129 -32.12 -27.77 1.52
CA THR A 129 -33.21 -27.50 2.46
C THR A 129 -32.66 -26.65 3.61
N VAL A 130 -33.05 -25.37 3.66
CA VAL A 130 -32.59 -24.37 4.66
C VAL A 130 -33.57 -24.25 5.81
N ARG A 131 -33.05 -24.23 7.04
CA ARG A 131 -33.82 -24.06 8.29
C ARG A 131 -33.06 -23.15 9.25
N GLN A 132 -33.75 -22.19 9.86
CA GLN A 132 -33.16 -21.35 10.90
C GLN A 132 -33.26 -22.09 12.24
N VAL A 133 -32.16 -22.10 13.00
CA VAL A 133 -32.00 -22.75 14.30
C VAL A 133 -32.12 -21.70 15.39
N LYS A 134 -33.07 -21.86 16.31
CA LYS A 134 -33.39 -20.88 17.36
C LYS A 134 -33.29 -21.45 18.77
N LEU A 135 -32.92 -20.60 19.73
CA LEU A 135 -33.05 -20.87 21.16
C LEU A 135 -34.00 -19.83 21.78
N GLY A 136 -35.25 -20.23 21.99
CA GLY A 136 -36.35 -19.27 22.18
C GLY A 136 -36.53 -18.42 20.91
N GLU A 137 -36.43 -17.10 21.03
CA GLU A 137 -36.48 -16.22 19.86
C GLU A 137 -35.14 -15.97 19.16
N ARG A 138 -34.00 -16.18 19.86
CA ARG A 138 -32.65 -15.85 19.36
C ARG A 138 -32.29 -16.66 18.13
N LEU A 139 -31.77 -16.02 17.09
CA LEU A 139 -31.29 -16.70 15.88
C LEU A 139 -29.83 -17.18 16.05
N ILE A 140 -29.68 -18.47 16.37
CA ILE A 140 -28.40 -19.08 16.71
C ILE A 140 -27.60 -19.47 15.46
N ALA A 141 -28.22 -20.22 14.54
CA ALA A 141 -27.57 -20.76 13.37
C ALA A 141 -28.54 -20.92 12.20
N GLU A 142 -28.00 -21.20 11.02
CA GLU A 142 -28.73 -21.74 9.87
C GLU A 142 -28.22 -23.15 9.59
N LEU A 143 -29.14 -24.11 9.62
CA LEU A 143 -28.94 -25.47 9.19
C LEU A 143 -29.28 -25.56 7.70
N SER A 144 -28.40 -26.15 6.90
CA SER A 144 -28.74 -26.56 5.54
C SER A 144 -28.43 -28.03 5.31
N LEU A 145 -29.43 -28.77 4.87
CA LEU A 145 -29.30 -30.15 4.38
C LEU A 145 -29.20 -30.11 2.86
N ASP A 146 -28.13 -30.67 2.30
CA ASP A 146 -27.88 -30.67 0.85
C ASP A 146 -27.75 -32.09 0.32
N HIS A 147 -28.53 -32.42 -0.72
CA HIS A 147 -28.11 -33.46 -1.67
C HIS A 147 -27.27 -32.80 -2.76
N VAL A 148 -25.98 -33.11 -2.83
CA VAL A 148 -25.02 -32.50 -3.75
C VAL A 148 -24.72 -33.45 -4.91
N SER A 149 -24.80 -32.92 -6.14
CA SER A 149 -24.34 -33.55 -7.37
C SER A 149 -23.12 -32.80 -7.89
N LEU A 150 -21.96 -33.45 -7.84
CA LEU A 150 -20.71 -32.98 -8.43
C LEU A 150 -20.51 -33.66 -9.78
N LYS A 151 -20.24 -32.89 -10.84
CA LYS A 151 -19.97 -33.41 -12.18
C LYS A 151 -18.69 -32.83 -12.74
N SER A 152 -17.73 -33.68 -13.09
CA SER A 152 -16.48 -33.31 -13.75
C SER A 152 -16.19 -34.24 -14.92
N GLY A 153 -16.40 -33.75 -16.14
CA GLY A 153 -16.27 -34.55 -17.36
C GLY A 153 -17.25 -35.73 -17.36
N GLN A 154 -16.72 -36.95 -17.31
CA GLN A 154 -17.50 -38.19 -17.21
C GLN A 154 -17.72 -38.66 -15.75
N ASN A 155 -16.99 -38.10 -14.79
CA ASN A 155 -17.13 -38.45 -13.38
C ASN A 155 -18.30 -37.68 -12.76
N GLU A 156 -19.19 -38.41 -12.09
CA GLU A 156 -20.32 -37.84 -11.35
C GLU A 156 -20.36 -38.46 -9.95
N LYS A 157 -20.43 -37.62 -8.91
CA LYS A 157 -20.48 -38.04 -7.50
C LYS A 157 -21.66 -37.39 -6.81
N PHE A 158 -22.48 -38.21 -6.18
CA PHE A 158 -23.57 -37.80 -5.30
C PHE A 158 -23.15 -38.00 -3.84
N TYR A 159 -23.54 -37.08 -2.97
CA TYR A 159 -23.46 -37.24 -1.51
C TYR A 159 -24.48 -36.33 -0.83
N SER A 160 -24.82 -36.67 0.41
CA SER A 160 -25.65 -35.86 1.29
C SER A 160 -24.75 -35.21 2.34
N GLU A 161 -24.97 -33.92 2.64
CA GLU A 161 -24.25 -33.21 3.71
C GLU A 161 -25.17 -32.29 4.52
N LEU A 162 -24.70 -31.93 5.72
CA LEU A 162 -25.31 -30.97 6.64
C LEU A 162 -24.30 -29.87 6.95
N GLU A 163 -24.68 -28.62 6.73
CA GLU A 163 -23.97 -27.42 7.20
C GLU A 163 -24.71 -26.80 8.38
N LEU A 164 -23.97 -26.36 9.41
CA LEU A 164 -24.44 -25.45 10.45
C LEU A 164 -23.63 -24.16 10.37
N LYS A 165 -24.20 -23.10 9.79
CA LYS A 165 -23.58 -21.78 9.71
C LYS A 165 -24.05 -20.90 10.87
N LEU A 166 -23.12 -20.48 11.71
CA LEU A 166 -23.40 -19.64 12.89
C LEU A 166 -23.95 -18.27 12.45
N LYS A 167 -24.90 -17.73 13.23
CA LYS A 167 -25.51 -16.41 13.03
C LYS A 167 -25.09 -15.46 14.15
N THR A 168 -25.41 -14.18 14.01
CA THR A 168 -24.94 -13.09 14.89
C THR A 168 -25.32 -13.22 16.36
N GLU A 169 -26.39 -13.95 16.70
CA GLU A 169 -26.79 -14.19 18.09
C GLU A 169 -26.33 -15.56 18.63
N GLY A 170 -25.65 -16.37 17.82
CA GLY A 170 -25.18 -17.71 18.20
C GLY A 170 -23.72 -17.69 18.67
N THR A 171 -23.40 -18.51 19.66
CA THR A 171 -22.02 -18.65 20.19
C THR A 171 -21.33 -19.92 19.66
N HIS A 172 -20.00 -19.98 19.78
CA HIS A 172 -19.26 -21.23 19.55
C HIS A 172 -19.71 -22.37 20.50
N GLN A 173 -20.22 -22.04 21.69
CA GLN A 173 -20.76 -23.02 22.63
C GLN A 173 -22.11 -23.57 22.14
N ASP A 174 -22.99 -22.72 21.60
CA ASP A 174 -24.23 -23.17 20.97
C ASP A 174 -23.92 -24.13 19.80
N LEU A 175 -22.94 -23.77 18.95
CA LEU A 175 -22.50 -24.62 17.85
C LEU A 175 -22.02 -25.98 18.37
N GLN A 176 -21.12 -25.99 19.36
CA GLN A 176 -20.61 -27.23 19.97
C GLN A 176 -21.71 -28.13 20.54
N ILE A 177 -22.71 -27.56 21.24
CA ILE A 177 -23.83 -28.34 21.80
C ILE A 177 -24.65 -29.02 20.69
N ILE A 178 -24.91 -28.30 19.59
CA ILE A 178 -25.64 -28.87 18.45
C ILE A 178 -24.79 -29.93 17.73
N GLU A 179 -23.47 -29.71 17.59
CA GLU A 179 -22.54 -30.71 17.01
C GLU A 179 -22.46 -32.00 17.84
N GLU A 180 -22.34 -31.89 19.17
CA GLU A 180 -22.30 -33.03 20.07
C GLU A 180 -23.62 -33.82 20.04
N HIS A 181 -24.76 -33.13 19.97
CA HIS A 181 -26.06 -33.77 19.76
C HIS A 181 -26.14 -34.48 18.40
N LEU A 182 -25.69 -33.83 17.31
CA LEU A 182 -25.72 -34.39 15.97
C LEU A 182 -24.82 -35.65 15.85
N LEU A 183 -23.58 -35.58 16.30
CA LEU A 183 -22.63 -36.71 16.29
C LEU A 183 -23.04 -37.84 17.26
N GLY A 184 -23.80 -37.53 18.31
CA GLY A 184 -24.28 -38.51 19.29
C GLY A 184 -25.54 -39.28 18.86
N ASN A 185 -26.30 -38.80 17.87
CA ASN A 185 -27.62 -39.35 17.52
C ASN A 185 -27.78 -39.75 16.04
N TYR A 186 -26.87 -39.37 15.14
CA TYR A 186 -26.96 -39.60 13.70
C TYR A 186 -25.61 -40.06 13.11
N HIS A 187 -25.64 -40.81 11.99
CA HIS A 187 -24.43 -41.31 11.31
C HIS A 187 -23.76 -40.21 10.48
N LEU A 188 -23.09 -39.30 11.18
CA LEU A 188 -22.46 -38.10 10.61
C LEU A 188 -20.94 -38.17 10.75
N VAL A 189 -20.22 -37.73 9.71
CA VAL A 189 -18.76 -37.62 9.72
C VAL A 189 -18.38 -36.18 9.45
N LYS A 190 -17.60 -35.54 10.36
CA LYS A 190 -17.14 -34.16 10.17
C LYS A 190 -16.40 -34.00 8.85
N ASP A 191 -16.78 -32.98 8.08
CA ASP A 191 -16.20 -32.71 6.77
C ASP A 191 -15.16 -31.59 6.84
N LEU A 192 -13.91 -31.96 6.55
CA LEU A 192 -12.76 -31.05 6.58
C LEU A 192 -12.66 -30.19 5.31
N PHE A 193 -13.47 -30.46 4.29
CA PHE A 193 -13.43 -29.80 2.99
C PHE A 193 -14.69 -28.99 2.73
N SER A 194 -14.56 -27.86 2.06
CA SER A 194 -15.69 -27.20 1.42
C SER A 194 -16.18 -27.98 0.19
N LYS A 195 -17.43 -27.72 -0.24
CA LYS A 195 -17.97 -28.20 -1.52
C LYS A 195 -17.05 -27.93 -2.71
N PHE A 196 -16.37 -26.78 -2.71
CA PHE A 196 -15.40 -26.38 -3.74
C PHE A 196 -14.20 -27.32 -3.76
N GLU A 197 -13.60 -27.56 -2.60
CA GLU A 197 -12.43 -28.43 -2.45
C GLU A 197 -12.79 -29.89 -2.76
N ARG A 198 -13.97 -30.38 -2.34
CA ARG A 198 -14.47 -31.70 -2.76
C ARG A 198 -14.67 -31.83 -4.27
N ALA A 199 -15.19 -30.78 -4.91
CA ALA A 199 -15.32 -30.74 -6.37
C ALA A 199 -13.96 -30.71 -7.07
N LEU A 200 -12.96 -30.04 -6.49
CA LEU A 200 -11.61 -29.95 -7.02
C LEU A 200 -10.84 -31.27 -6.86
N LEU A 201 -10.96 -31.95 -5.71
CA LEU A 201 -10.45 -33.32 -5.51
C LEU A 201 -11.02 -34.29 -6.55
N LEU A 202 -12.34 -34.25 -6.80
CA LEU A 202 -13.01 -35.08 -7.82
C LEU A 202 -12.56 -34.71 -9.25
N LYS A 203 -12.39 -33.41 -9.54
CA LYS A 203 -11.98 -32.91 -10.85
C LYS A 203 -10.56 -33.34 -11.22
N GLU A 204 -9.65 -33.28 -10.25
CA GLU A 204 -8.22 -33.56 -10.47
C GLU A 204 -7.81 -35.00 -10.07
N ASN A 205 -8.76 -35.81 -9.58
CA ASN A 205 -8.55 -37.17 -9.09
C ASN A 205 -7.44 -37.24 -8.01
N LEU A 206 -7.52 -36.31 -7.04
CA LEU A 206 -6.59 -36.20 -5.93
C LEU A 206 -7.10 -36.96 -4.69
N PRO A 207 -6.19 -37.54 -3.87
CA PRO A 207 -6.56 -38.06 -2.56
C PRO A 207 -6.88 -36.92 -1.58
N GLU A 208 -7.65 -37.20 -0.52
CA GLU A 208 -7.94 -36.21 0.53
C GLU A 208 -6.70 -35.75 1.32
N LYS A 209 -5.57 -36.45 1.21
CA LYS A 209 -4.29 -36.03 1.79
C LYS A 209 -3.24 -35.82 0.69
N THR A 210 -3.05 -34.57 0.29
CA THR A 210 -2.04 -34.11 -0.68
C THR A 210 -0.75 -33.61 0.00
N LEU A 211 0.31 -33.38 -0.79
CA LEU A 211 1.55 -32.75 -0.36
C LEU A 211 1.43 -31.21 -0.30
N LEU A 212 0.69 -30.65 -1.26
CA LEU A 212 0.41 -29.23 -1.41
C LEU A 212 -1.06 -28.95 -1.08
N SER A 213 -1.33 -27.84 -0.42
CA SER A 213 -2.68 -27.25 -0.39
C SER A 213 -3.09 -26.80 -1.79
N PHE A 214 -4.39 -26.61 -2.04
CA PHE A 214 -4.88 -26.11 -3.34
C PHE A 214 -4.26 -24.77 -3.75
N ARG A 215 -4.00 -23.88 -2.78
CA ARG A 215 -3.26 -22.62 -2.99
C ARG A 215 -1.85 -22.87 -3.51
N GLU A 216 -1.08 -23.68 -2.80
CA GLU A 216 0.30 -24.00 -3.17
C GLU A 216 0.39 -24.73 -4.52
N ARG A 217 -0.57 -25.60 -4.78
CA ARG A 217 -0.71 -26.32 -6.03
C ARG A 217 -1.02 -25.37 -7.20
N ALA A 218 -1.96 -24.43 -7.04
CA ALA A 218 -2.23 -23.38 -8.03
C ALA A 218 -1.01 -22.46 -8.28
N PHE A 219 -0.35 -22.03 -7.21
CA PHE A 219 0.89 -21.25 -7.26
C PHE A 219 1.99 -22.00 -8.03
N CYS A 220 2.15 -23.29 -7.80
CA CYS A 220 3.10 -24.12 -8.55
C CYS A 220 2.68 -24.29 -10.02
N LEU A 221 1.40 -24.54 -10.32
CA LEU A 221 0.91 -24.71 -11.69
C LEU A 221 1.14 -23.48 -12.57
N GLN A 222 1.07 -22.27 -12.01
CA GLN A 222 1.45 -21.02 -12.68
C GLN A 222 2.92 -20.96 -13.08
N LEU A 223 3.81 -21.41 -12.20
CA LEU A 223 5.25 -21.39 -12.44
C LEU A 223 5.71 -22.61 -13.27
N ALA A 224 4.95 -23.69 -13.31
CA ALA A 224 5.34 -24.98 -13.90
C ALA A 224 5.67 -24.94 -15.40
N ASP A 225 5.15 -23.98 -16.18
CA ASP A 225 5.50 -23.84 -17.60
C ASP A 225 6.82 -23.08 -17.83
N GLN A 226 7.38 -22.45 -16.79
CA GLN A 226 8.59 -21.65 -16.87
C GLN A 226 9.84 -22.57 -16.88
N GLU A 227 10.89 -22.16 -17.60
CA GLU A 227 12.16 -22.92 -17.69
C GLU A 227 13.29 -22.39 -16.80
N ASN A 228 12.98 -21.37 -15.99
CA ASN A 228 13.88 -20.80 -14.99
C ASN A 228 13.85 -21.61 -13.67
N ILE A 229 14.64 -21.17 -12.69
CA ILE A 229 14.77 -21.79 -11.36
C ILE A 229 13.42 -22.00 -10.66
N TYR A 230 12.51 -21.03 -10.73
CA TYR A 230 11.20 -21.11 -10.05
C TYR A 230 10.25 -22.10 -10.74
N GLY A 231 10.28 -22.18 -12.06
CA GLY A 231 9.55 -23.21 -12.79
C GLY A 231 10.08 -24.62 -12.54
N LYS A 232 11.40 -24.78 -12.42
CA LYS A 232 12.02 -26.05 -11.99
C LYS A 232 11.61 -26.43 -10.56
N GLN A 233 11.61 -25.47 -9.63
CA GLN A 233 11.14 -25.67 -8.24
C GLN A 233 9.66 -26.07 -8.17
N ALA A 234 8.78 -25.42 -8.95
CA ALA A 234 7.38 -25.82 -9.06
C ALA A 234 7.21 -27.24 -9.68
N LYS A 235 7.97 -27.56 -10.74
CA LYS A 235 8.00 -28.91 -11.35
C LYS A 235 8.45 -29.98 -10.34
N ILE A 236 9.40 -29.68 -9.44
CA ILE A 236 9.81 -30.59 -8.35
C ILE A 236 8.62 -30.90 -7.44
N LEU A 237 7.99 -29.87 -6.86
CA LEU A 237 6.88 -30.05 -5.91
C LEU A 237 5.69 -30.81 -6.54
N LEU A 238 5.32 -30.46 -7.77
CA LEU A 238 4.25 -31.12 -8.54
C LEU A 238 4.59 -32.54 -9.01
N SER A 239 5.86 -32.96 -8.92
CA SER A 239 6.30 -34.34 -9.21
C SER A 239 6.35 -35.19 -7.94
N LEU A 240 6.83 -34.62 -6.82
CA LEU A 240 6.76 -35.24 -5.50
C LEU A 240 5.30 -35.44 -5.05
N GLU A 241 4.40 -34.49 -5.35
CA GLU A 241 2.96 -34.62 -5.13
C GLU A 241 2.33 -35.82 -5.88
N LYS A 242 2.89 -36.18 -7.04
CA LYS A 242 2.46 -37.36 -7.84
C LYS A 242 3.08 -38.67 -7.36
N GLY A 243 3.83 -38.65 -6.26
CA GLY A 243 4.45 -39.84 -5.66
C GLY A 243 5.79 -40.26 -6.27
N LEU A 244 6.42 -39.43 -7.11
CA LEU A 244 7.78 -39.70 -7.58
C LEU A 244 8.78 -39.47 -6.45
N ASN A 245 9.86 -40.27 -6.42
CA ASN A 245 10.97 -40.07 -5.48
C ASN A 245 12.03 -39.08 -6.01
N THR A 246 12.96 -38.68 -5.14
CA THR A 246 14.00 -37.69 -5.43
C THR A 246 14.89 -38.04 -6.63
N ALA A 247 15.25 -39.32 -6.79
CA ALA A 247 16.05 -39.81 -7.92
C ALA A 247 15.27 -39.81 -9.24
N GLU A 248 13.96 -40.11 -9.21
CA GLU A 248 13.07 -40.01 -10.38
C GLU A 248 12.88 -38.56 -10.82
N VAL A 249 12.68 -37.63 -9.87
CA VAL A 249 12.58 -36.19 -10.15
C VAL A 249 13.91 -35.62 -10.65
N SER A 250 15.05 -36.09 -10.12
CA SER A 250 16.41 -35.78 -10.59
C SER A 250 16.61 -36.17 -12.05
N LEU A 251 16.24 -37.40 -12.42
CA LEU A 251 16.30 -37.90 -13.80
C LEU A 251 15.37 -37.11 -14.74
N LEU A 252 14.14 -36.83 -14.31
CA LEU A 252 13.11 -36.15 -15.09
C LEU A 252 13.46 -34.68 -15.39
N LEU A 253 13.93 -33.94 -14.38
CA LEU A 253 14.14 -32.50 -14.46
C LEU A 253 15.61 -32.09 -14.69
N LYS A 254 16.54 -33.06 -14.63
CA LYS A 254 18.00 -32.85 -14.74
C LYS A 254 18.54 -31.87 -13.70
N VAL A 255 18.05 -32.01 -12.46
CA VAL A 255 18.49 -31.26 -11.28
C VAL A 255 19.16 -32.26 -10.32
N PRO A 256 20.35 -31.97 -9.77
CA PRO A 256 21.01 -32.86 -8.82
C PRO A 256 20.10 -33.22 -7.64
N GLU A 257 20.17 -34.49 -7.21
CA GLU A 257 19.31 -35.00 -6.13
C GLU A 257 19.47 -34.21 -4.82
N GLN A 258 20.71 -33.84 -4.48
CA GLN A 258 21.02 -33.00 -3.31
C GLN A 258 20.38 -31.59 -3.39
N ASP A 259 20.23 -31.02 -4.59
CA ASP A 259 19.55 -29.72 -4.76
C ASP A 259 18.04 -29.87 -4.60
N ILE A 260 17.47 -31.02 -5.00
CA ILE A 260 16.06 -31.37 -4.80
C ILE A 260 15.78 -31.56 -3.30
N GLU A 261 16.59 -32.34 -2.59
CA GLU A 261 16.49 -32.56 -1.14
C GLU A 261 16.62 -31.24 -0.36
N ALA A 262 17.62 -30.41 -0.70
CA ALA A 262 17.84 -29.13 -0.05
C ALA A 262 16.69 -28.13 -0.31
N PHE A 263 16.15 -28.08 -1.53
CA PHE A 263 14.98 -27.27 -1.84
C PHE A 263 13.72 -27.78 -1.14
N TYR A 264 13.47 -29.09 -1.15
CA TYR A 264 12.30 -29.69 -0.52
C TYR A 264 12.32 -29.52 1.00
N SER A 265 13.44 -29.80 1.67
CA SER A 265 13.57 -29.58 3.12
C SER A 265 13.50 -28.10 3.52
N ARG A 266 13.74 -27.17 2.57
CA ARG A 266 13.44 -25.74 2.76
C ARG A 266 11.95 -25.46 2.60
N PHE A 267 11.30 -25.99 1.56
CA PHE A 267 9.86 -25.88 1.35
C PHE A 267 9.04 -26.44 2.52
N GLU A 268 9.46 -27.56 3.15
CA GLU A 268 8.78 -28.08 4.34
C GLU A 268 8.75 -27.10 5.53
N LYS A 269 9.71 -26.17 5.60
CA LYS A 269 9.83 -25.18 6.69
C LYS A 269 9.28 -23.80 6.32
N GLU A 270 9.46 -23.38 5.07
CA GLU A 270 9.14 -22.04 4.56
C GLU A 270 7.85 -22.01 3.71
N ARG A 271 7.31 -23.17 3.30
CA ARG A 271 6.20 -23.31 2.35
C ARG A 271 6.37 -22.34 1.16
N LEU A 272 5.40 -21.47 0.89
CA LEU A 272 5.46 -20.51 -0.22
C LEU A 272 6.56 -19.44 -0.09
N PHE A 273 7.01 -19.09 1.13
CA PHE A 273 8.10 -18.11 1.32
C PHE A 273 9.45 -18.58 0.74
N SER A 274 9.56 -19.86 0.38
CA SER A 274 10.71 -20.40 -0.37
C SER A 274 10.79 -19.86 -1.83
N PHE A 275 9.71 -19.22 -2.32
CA PHE A 275 9.64 -18.45 -3.56
C PHE A 275 9.48 -16.94 -3.26
N PRO A 276 10.08 -16.03 -4.05
CA PRO A 276 10.00 -14.60 -3.77
C PRO A 276 8.65 -13.95 -4.14
N PHE A 277 7.75 -14.68 -4.81
CA PHE A 277 6.48 -14.15 -5.33
C PHE A 277 5.31 -14.27 -4.34
N SER A 278 5.53 -14.90 -3.20
CA SER A 278 4.53 -15.19 -2.16
C SER A 278 4.08 -13.92 -1.44
N SER A 279 2.76 -13.81 -1.26
CA SER A 279 2.04 -12.68 -0.66
C SER A 279 1.57 -12.93 0.77
N GLU A 280 2.09 -13.95 1.45
CA GLU A 280 1.56 -14.35 2.75
C GLU A 280 1.85 -13.35 3.87
N ASN A 281 0.76 -12.87 4.49
CA ASN A 281 0.77 -12.15 5.76
C ASN A 281 1.30 -13.03 6.91
N ASN A 282 2.63 -13.11 7.05
CA ASN A 282 3.35 -13.57 8.25
C ASN A 282 2.76 -14.83 8.93
N GLY A 283 2.30 -15.79 8.15
CA GLY A 283 1.93 -17.14 8.60
C GLY A 283 0.84 -17.25 9.67
N SER A 284 0.00 -16.23 9.90
CA SER A 284 -1.05 -16.30 10.95
C SER A 284 -2.06 -17.43 10.70
N GLY A 285 -2.45 -17.63 9.44
CA GLY A 285 -3.56 -18.49 9.02
C GLY A 285 -4.84 -17.68 8.71
N GLU A 286 -4.88 -16.42 9.14
CA GLU A 286 -5.95 -15.48 8.83
C GLU A 286 -5.70 -14.81 7.48
N PHE A 287 -6.57 -15.12 6.52
CA PHE A 287 -6.66 -14.37 5.26
C PHE A 287 -7.46 -13.09 5.52
N HIS A 288 -6.78 -11.94 5.44
CA HIS A 288 -7.40 -10.61 5.43
C HIS A 288 -7.03 -9.93 4.12
N PHE A 289 -8.02 -9.44 3.36
CA PHE A 289 -7.75 -8.65 2.17
C PHE A 289 -7.25 -7.23 2.53
N HIS A 290 -5.94 -6.99 2.43
CA HIS A 290 -5.34 -5.66 2.60
C HIS A 290 -5.59 -4.75 1.39
N ALA A 291 -6.80 -4.20 1.31
CA ALA A 291 -7.12 -3.08 0.42
C ALA A 291 -6.28 -1.83 0.76
N GLY A 292 -6.09 -0.94 -0.23
CA GLY A 292 -5.82 0.48 0.06
C GLY A 292 -4.38 1.00 -0.07
N ARG A 293 -3.42 0.27 -0.67
CA ARG A 293 -2.11 0.89 -1.03
C ARG A 293 -2.12 1.67 -2.35
N TYR A 294 -2.95 1.22 -3.29
CA TYR A 294 -3.52 2.03 -4.35
C TYR A 294 -5.03 1.79 -4.32
N ALA A 295 -5.84 2.86 -4.28
CA ALA A 295 -7.26 2.74 -4.55
C ALA A 295 -7.51 2.87 -6.06
N LEU A 296 -8.10 1.84 -6.67
CA LEU A 296 -8.79 1.98 -7.95
C LEU A 296 -10.10 2.71 -7.65
N GLY A 297 -10.28 3.92 -8.19
CA GLY A 297 -11.43 4.77 -7.87
C GLY A 297 -12.76 4.14 -8.28
N LYS A 298 -13.77 4.19 -7.38
CA LYS A 298 -15.13 3.69 -7.61
C LYS A 298 -15.71 4.10 -8.97
N SER A 299 -16.07 3.10 -9.77
CA SER A 299 -17.18 3.15 -10.76
C SER A 299 -17.32 4.43 -11.60
N GLN A 300 -16.22 4.85 -12.24
CA GLN A 300 -16.06 5.21 -13.68
C GLN A 300 -17.18 5.87 -14.54
N GLU A 301 -18.38 6.22 -14.07
CA GLU A 301 -19.45 6.71 -14.96
C GLU A 301 -19.21 8.11 -15.55
N ASN A 302 -18.40 8.97 -14.91
CA ASN A 302 -18.22 10.37 -15.37
C ASN A 302 -16.79 10.95 -15.28
N ILE A 303 -15.77 10.15 -14.94
CA ILE A 303 -14.36 10.56 -15.11
C ILE A 303 -13.71 9.65 -16.16
N VAL A 304 -13.67 10.14 -17.40
CA VAL A 304 -12.87 9.52 -18.45
C VAL A 304 -11.40 9.81 -18.13
N PHE A 305 -10.72 8.84 -17.52
CA PHE A 305 -9.29 8.92 -17.29
C PHE A 305 -8.56 9.22 -18.61
N LYS A 306 -7.65 10.20 -18.58
CA LYS A 306 -6.77 10.48 -19.71
C LYS A 306 -5.84 9.30 -19.93
N GLU A 307 -6.15 8.45 -20.91
CA GLU A 307 -5.20 7.45 -21.42
C GLU A 307 -4.03 8.17 -22.10
N TRP A 308 -2.81 7.73 -21.81
CA TRP A 308 -1.60 8.35 -22.33
C TRP A 308 -1.00 7.56 -23.50
N THR A 309 -0.41 8.27 -24.45
CA THR A 309 0.42 7.67 -25.51
C THR A 309 1.90 7.84 -25.19
N LEU A 310 2.77 7.02 -25.80
CA LEU A 310 4.21 7.09 -25.59
C LEU A 310 4.77 8.48 -25.89
N GLU A 311 4.28 9.10 -26.96
CA GLU A 311 4.67 10.43 -27.42
C GLU A 311 4.32 11.50 -26.37
N THR A 312 3.09 11.46 -25.84
CA THR A 312 2.66 12.40 -24.78
C THR A 312 3.41 12.20 -23.45
N LEU A 313 3.82 10.97 -23.13
CA LEU A 313 4.67 10.71 -21.96
C LEU A 313 6.11 11.18 -22.18
N PHE A 314 6.65 10.98 -23.38
CA PHE A 314 8.00 11.45 -23.73
C PHE A 314 8.09 12.97 -23.77
N GLU A 315 7.05 13.66 -24.24
CA GLU A 315 6.95 15.12 -24.18
C GLU A 315 6.85 15.62 -22.73
N LEU A 316 5.91 15.09 -21.93
CA LEU A 316 5.69 15.53 -20.55
C LEU A 316 6.92 15.29 -19.65
N TYR A 317 7.52 14.10 -19.73
CA TYR A 317 8.65 13.71 -18.88
C TYR A 317 10.02 13.98 -19.53
N GLY A 318 10.08 14.64 -20.70
CA GLY A 318 11.33 15.03 -21.36
C GLY A 318 12.25 13.87 -21.74
N ALA A 319 11.68 12.72 -22.13
CA ALA A 319 12.43 11.50 -22.42
C ALA A 319 13.15 11.57 -23.78
N ASP A 320 14.34 10.97 -23.85
CA ASP A 320 15.17 10.96 -25.06
C ASP A 320 14.75 9.80 -26.00
N GLU A 321 13.74 10.03 -26.85
CA GLU A 321 13.18 9.03 -27.77
C GLU A 321 14.26 8.24 -28.55
N ALA A 322 15.28 8.93 -29.06
CA ALA A 322 16.36 8.30 -29.83
C ALA A 322 17.29 7.40 -28.97
N LYS A 323 17.38 7.65 -27.67
CA LYS A 323 18.05 6.79 -26.68
C LYS A 323 17.15 5.63 -26.28
N ALA A 324 15.87 5.90 -26.01
CA ALA A 324 14.85 4.92 -25.67
C ALA A 324 14.71 3.85 -26.77
N GLU A 325 14.59 4.24 -28.04
CA GLU A 325 14.48 3.32 -29.18
C GLU A 325 15.74 2.44 -29.38
N LYS A 326 16.92 2.98 -29.03
CA LYS A 326 18.17 2.21 -28.99
C LYS A 326 18.16 1.18 -27.84
N THR A 327 17.65 1.53 -26.67
CA THR A 327 17.44 0.57 -25.56
C THR A 327 16.41 -0.51 -25.96
N ARG A 328 15.32 -0.12 -26.63
CA ARG A 328 14.30 -1.04 -27.18
C ARG A 328 14.88 -2.03 -28.17
N THR A 329 15.59 -1.55 -29.19
CA THR A 329 16.26 -2.38 -30.18
C THR A 329 17.18 -3.42 -29.52
N ASN A 330 17.99 -2.98 -28.55
CA ASN A 330 18.93 -3.87 -27.85
C ASN A 330 18.24 -4.88 -26.92
N ALA A 331 17.15 -4.49 -26.24
CA ALA A 331 16.36 -5.41 -25.41
C ALA A 331 15.69 -6.50 -26.26
N LEU A 332 15.09 -6.13 -27.39
CA LEU A 332 14.42 -7.06 -28.29
C LEU A 332 15.39 -8.04 -28.97
N ILE A 333 16.58 -7.60 -29.39
CA ILE A 333 17.61 -8.51 -29.94
C ILE A 333 18.05 -9.54 -28.88
N LEU A 334 18.21 -9.13 -27.62
CA LEU A 334 18.55 -10.06 -26.54
C LEU A 334 17.41 -11.06 -26.28
N PHE A 335 16.16 -10.61 -26.27
CA PHE A 335 14.97 -11.45 -26.11
C PHE A 335 14.86 -12.48 -27.24
N ASP A 336 14.82 -12.02 -28.49
CA ASP A 336 14.66 -12.90 -29.66
C ASP A 336 15.80 -13.93 -29.76
N GLY A 337 17.03 -13.53 -29.48
CA GLY A 337 18.20 -14.42 -29.52
C GLY A 337 18.36 -15.33 -28.28
N LEU A 338 17.65 -15.07 -27.18
CA LEU A 338 17.65 -15.92 -25.97
C LEU A 338 16.33 -16.70 -25.79
N PHE A 339 15.41 -16.63 -26.76
CA PHE A 339 14.13 -17.34 -26.77
C PHE A 339 14.20 -18.82 -26.35
N PRO A 340 15.20 -19.65 -26.74
CA PRO A 340 15.30 -21.03 -26.28
C PRO A 340 15.33 -21.24 -24.75
N TYR A 341 15.74 -20.21 -23.99
CA TYR A 341 15.85 -20.24 -22.53
C TYR A 341 14.58 -19.74 -21.83
N HIS A 342 14.03 -18.61 -22.26
CA HIS A 342 12.90 -17.98 -21.54
C HIS A 342 11.52 -18.32 -22.12
N ARG A 343 11.43 -18.69 -23.41
CA ARG A 343 10.20 -19.11 -24.13
C ARG A 343 8.99 -18.17 -24.03
N LEU A 344 9.19 -16.91 -23.64
CA LEU A 344 8.11 -15.92 -23.53
C LEU A 344 7.61 -15.48 -24.92
N GLY A 345 6.33 -15.08 -25.00
CA GLY A 345 5.62 -14.86 -26.26
C GLY A 345 5.64 -13.40 -26.76
N GLN A 346 4.77 -13.14 -27.73
CA GLN A 346 4.67 -11.80 -28.36
C GLN A 346 4.12 -10.73 -27.42
N GLN A 347 3.31 -11.09 -26.41
CA GLN A 347 2.83 -10.11 -25.43
C GLN A 347 3.96 -9.69 -24.48
N GLU A 348 4.72 -10.63 -23.93
CA GLU A 348 5.90 -10.31 -23.11
C GLU A 348 6.96 -9.55 -23.94
N ARG A 349 7.07 -9.82 -25.25
CA ARG A 349 7.89 -9.05 -26.19
C ARG A 349 7.39 -7.61 -26.39
N LYS A 350 6.08 -7.39 -26.49
CA LYS A 350 5.41 -6.07 -26.52
C LYS A 350 5.71 -5.31 -25.22
N ILE A 351 5.49 -5.94 -24.06
CA ILE A 351 5.77 -5.34 -22.74
C ILE A 351 7.25 -5.03 -22.58
N LEU A 352 8.17 -5.89 -23.01
CA LEU A 352 9.61 -5.59 -23.01
C LEU A 352 9.95 -4.40 -23.92
N GLY A 353 9.27 -4.29 -25.06
CA GLY A 353 9.40 -3.16 -25.97
C GLY A 353 9.05 -1.82 -25.30
N LEU A 354 7.92 -1.79 -24.59
CA LEU A 354 7.49 -0.62 -23.80
C LEU A 354 8.43 -0.38 -22.61
N ALA A 355 8.80 -1.42 -21.87
CA ALA A 355 9.73 -1.34 -20.75
C ALA A 355 11.07 -0.72 -21.15
N ALA A 356 11.59 -1.09 -22.32
CA ALA A 356 12.84 -0.56 -22.84
C ALA A 356 12.73 0.87 -23.39
N LEU A 357 11.54 1.30 -23.81
CA LEU A 357 11.28 2.71 -24.13
C LEU A 357 11.19 3.57 -22.88
N LEU A 358 10.58 3.05 -21.81
CA LEU A 358 10.20 3.81 -20.62
C LEU A 358 11.20 3.66 -19.45
N HIS A 359 12.26 2.87 -19.64
CA HIS A 359 13.26 2.50 -18.63
C HIS A 359 13.84 3.67 -17.80
N ASP A 360 13.90 4.87 -18.36
CA ASP A 360 14.47 6.07 -17.77
C ASP A 360 13.47 7.24 -17.65
N ILE A 361 12.17 7.01 -17.82
CA ILE A 361 11.15 8.09 -17.83
C ILE A 361 11.13 8.92 -16.54
N GLY A 362 11.42 8.32 -15.38
CA GLY A 362 11.53 9.02 -14.10
C GLY A 362 12.79 9.90 -13.94
N SER A 363 13.68 9.96 -14.93
CA SER A 363 15.00 10.63 -14.82
C SER A 363 14.94 12.16 -14.79
N SER A 364 13.91 12.77 -15.35
CA SER A 364 13.62 14.21 -15.25
C SER A 364 13.02 14.60 -13.89
N VAL A 365 12.34 13.66 -13.23
CA VAL A 365 11.58 13.89 -12.00
C VAL A 365 12.41 13.68 -10.74
N PHE A 366 13.07 12.52 -10.60
CA PHE A 366 13.93 12.24 -9.45
C PHE A 366 15.10 11.29 -9.78
N PRO A 367 16.28 11.82 -10.15
CA PRO A 367 17.45 11.05 -10.60
C PRO A 367 17.99 9.97 -9.65
N GLU A 368 17.65 9.99 -8.35
CA GLU A 368 18.14 9.01 -7.37
C GLU A 368 17.27 7.75 -7.27
N GLU A 369 16.00 7.83 -7.69
CA GLU A 369 14.98 6.77 -7.59
C GLU A 369 14.20 6.55 -8.89
N ILE A 370 14.81 6.89 -10.04
CA ILE A 370 14.27 6.78 -11.42
C ILE A 370 13.37 5.56 -11.64
N TYR A 371 13.79 4.40 -11.15
CA TYR A 371 13.10 3.12 -11.27
C TYR A 371 11.74 3.07 -10.55
N LYS A 372 11.67 3.61 -9.32
CA LYS A 372 10.42 3.68 -8.54
C LYS A 372 9.50 4.76 -9.08
N ILE A 373 10.05 5.90 -9.50
CA ILE A 373 9.26 6.94 -10.16
C ILE A 373 8.74 6.47 -11.53
N GLY A 374 9.49 5.65 -12.27
CA GLY A 374 9.02 5.01 -13.51
C GLY A 374 7.83 4.08 -13.31
N GLU A 375 7.83 3.28 -12.24
CA GLU A 375 6.65 2.51 -11.81
C GLU A 375 5.46 3.42 -11.47
N GLU A 376 5.66 4.44 -10.62
CA GLU A 376 4.57 5.36 -10.23
C GLU A 376 4.00 6.13 -11.44
N ILE A 377 4.84 6.53 -12.40
CA ILE A 377 4.40 7.17 -13.65
C ILE A 377 3.45 6.23 -14.39
N LEU A 378 3.83 4.98 -14.61
CA LEU A 378 3.00 4.05 -15.40
C LEU A 378 1.67 3.71 -14.75
N LEU A 379 1.63 3.56 -13.42
CA LEU A 379 0.38 3.31 -12.72
C LEU A 379 -0.55 4.52 -12.81
N THR A 380 -0.03 5.73 -12.54
CA THR A 380 -0.86 6.95 -12.52
C THR A 380 -1.19 7.53 -13.90
N HIS A 381 -0.33 7.30 -14.88
CA HIS A 381 -0.47 7.71 -16.28
C HIS A 381 -0.60 6.45 -17.17
N PRO A 382 -1.76 5.77 -17.15
CA PRO A 382 -1.93 4.49 -17.83
C PRO A 382 -1.73 4.63 -19.34
N LEU A 383 -0.90 3.75 -19.90
CA LEU A 383 -0.71 3.66 -21.35
C LEU A 383 -1.97 3.12 -22.04
N LYS A 384 -2.41 3.84 -23.08
CA LYS A 384 -3.55 3.49 -23.92
C LYS A 384 -3.44 2.07 -24.48
N GLY A 385 -4.49 1.27 -24.30
CA GLY A 385 -4.57 -0.08 -24.88
C GLY A 385 -3.69 -1.16 -24.22
N LEU A 386 -3.38 -1.02 -22.92
CA LEU A 386 -2.91 -2.12 -22.07
C LEU A 386 -4.04 -2.63 -21.15
N LYS A 387 -4.17 -3.95 -20.99
CA LYS A 387 -4.97 -4.54 -19.91
C LYS A 387 -4.35 -4.25 -18.54
N LEU A 388 -5.14 -4.37 -17.46
CA LEU A 388 -4.72 -4.12 -16.09
C LEU A 388 -3.42 -4.86 -15.70
N HIS A 389 -3.37 -6.18 -15.93
CA HIS A 389 -2.17 -6.98 -15.69
C HIS A 389 -0.98 -6.64 -16.61
N GLU A 390 -1.20 -6.14 -17.84
CA GLU A 390 -0.13 -5.69 -18.73
C GLU A 390 0.53 -4.43 -18.17
N LEU A 391 -0.26 -3.44 -17.75
CA LEU A 391 0.22 -2.20 -17.15
C LEU A 391 0.98 -2.48 -15.83
N ARG A 392 0.45 -3.38 -15.00
CA ARG A 392 1.08 -3.82 -13.75
C ARG A 392 2.37 -4.59 -13.99
N MET A 393 2.42 -5.51 -14.97
CA MET A 393 3.65 -6.22 -15.35
C MET A 393 4.72 -5.22 -15.83
N LEU A 394 4.32 -4.21 -16.61
CA LEU A 394 5.20 -3.15 -17.09
C LEU A 394 5.76 -2.29 -15.95
N ALA A 395 4.90 -1.83 -15.03
CA ALA A 395 5.29 -1.04 -13.86
C ALA A 395 6.24 -1.83 -12.92
N LEU A 396 5.89 -3.08 -12.59
CA LEU A 396 6.74 -3.98 -11.82
C LEU A 396 8.09 -4.24 -12.52
N THR A 397 8.11 -4.31 -13.86
CA THR A 397 9.37 -4.41 -14.63
C THR A 397 10.23 -3.14 -14.46
N MET A 398 9.62 -1.95 -14.31
CA MET A 398 10.33 -0.69 -14.05
C MET A 398 10.95 -0.62 -12.65
N GLU A 399 10.32 -1.19 -11.63
CA GLU A 399 10.92 -1.35 -10.30
C GLU A 399 12.08 -2.36 -10.34
N LEU A 400 11.81 -3.56 -10.86
CA LEU A 400 12.74 -4.70 -10.86
C LEU A 400 13.99 -4.50 -11.72
N GLN A 401 14.01 -3.59 -12.70
CA GLN A 401 15.23 -3.24 -13.43
C GLN A 401 16.28 -2.50 -12.57
N SER A 402 15.90 -2.01 -11.37
CA SER A 402 16.82 -1.29 -10.49
C SER A 402 18.07 -2.12 -10.15
N PRO A 403 19.28 -1.61 -10.45
CA PRO A 403 20.54 -2.31 -10.19
C PRO A 403 20.96 -2.27 -8.71
N LYS A 404 20.15 -1.63 -7.84
CA LYS A 404 20.28 -1.69 -6.38
C LYS A 404 19.71 -2.99 -5.81
N ILE A 405 18.80 -3.67 -6.53
CA ILE A 405 18.14 -4.91 -6.10
C ILE A 405 19.01 -6.12 -6.48
N SER A 406 19.60 -6.79 -5.49
CA SER A 406 20.22 -8.11 -5.69
C SER A 406 19.17 -9.21 -5.68
N VAL A 407 19.53 -10.38 -6.21
CA VAL A 407 18.73 -11.61 -6.14
C VAL A 407 18.28 -11.95 -4.71
N LYS A 408 19.11 -11.64 -3.70
CA LYS A 408 18.82 -11.92 -2.29
C LYS A 408 17.73 -11.05 -1.68
N ASP A 409 17.44 -9.91 -2.30
CA ASP A 409 16.49 -8.92 -1.79
C ASP A 409 15.09 -9.10 -2.39
N LEU A 410 14.91 -10.01 -3.36
CA LEU A 410 13.72 -10.12 -4.21
C LEU A 410 12.42 -10.28 -3.42
N SER A 411 12.34 -11.18 -2.43
CA SER A 411 11.14 -11.31 -1.57
C SER A 411 10.79 -9.97 -0.94
N SER A 412 11.79 -9.29 -0.36
CA SER A 412 11.61 -7.97 0.26
C SER A 412 11.31 -6.82 -0.71
N VAL A 413 11.41 -7.05 -2.02
CA VAL A 413 10.91 -6.14 -3.06
C VAL A 413 9.45 -6.48 -3.36
N PHE A 414 9.10 -7.74 -3.59
CA PHE A 414 7.70 -8.14 -3.82
C PHE A 414 6.79 -7.87 -2.59
N GLU A 415 7.30 -8.02 -1.35
CA GLU A 415 6.63 -7.64 -0.10
C GLU A 415 6.35 -6.12 0.01
N LYS A 416 7.16 -5.29 -0.67
CA LYS A 416 7.02 -3.82 -0.69
C LYS A 416 6.37 -3.29 -1.97
N SER A 417 6.32 -4.09 -3.02
CA SER A 417 5.72 -3.74 -4.30
C SER A 417 4.21 -3.87 -4.17
N ASN A 418 3.51 -2.74 -4.23
CA ASN A 418 2.07 -2.65 -3.95
C ASN A 418 1.21 -3.11 -5.15
N ILE A 419 1.75 -4.02 -5.97
CA ILE A 419 1.22 -4.44 -7.27
C ILE A 419 0.78 -5.90 -7.12
N MET A 420 -0.50 -6.14 -6.78
CA MET A 420 -1.05 -7.50 -6.84
C MET A 420 -0.99 -7.99 -8.28
N LEU A 421 -0.38 -9.16 -8.45
CA LEU A 421 -0.15 -9.86 -9.71
C LEU A 421 0.02 -11.36 -9.43
N PRO A 422 -0.49 -12.26 -10.28
CA PRO A 422 -0.25 -13.69 -10.12
C PRO A 422 1.25 -14.04 -10.17
N PRO A 423 1.72 -15.05 -9.41
CA PRO A 423 3.08 -15.60 -9.48
C PRO A 423 3.68 -15.76 -10.89
N GLU A 424 2.91 -16.22 -11.89
CA GLU A 424 3.38 -16.29 -13.28
C GLU A 424 3.78 -14.91 -13.83
N ILE A 425 2.99 -13.88 -13.57
CA ILE A 425 3.21 -12.52 -14.08
C ILE A 425 4.32 -11.81 -13.30
N LYS A 426 4.41 -12.02 -11.98
CA LYS A 426 5.56 -11.59 -11.16
C LYS A 426 6.87 -12.19 -11.70
N ASN A 427 6.85 -13.48 -12.07
CA ASN A 427 7.98 -14.18 -12.68
C ASN A 427 8.33 -13.65 -14.08
N LYS A 428 7.34 -13.37 -14.94
CA LYS A 428 7.55 -12.77 -16.26
C LYS A 428 8.18 -11.38 -16.15
N ALA A 429 7.67 -10.50 -15.28
CA ALA A 429 8.25 -9.19 -15.03
C ALA A 429 9.73 -9.26 -14.58
N LEU A 430 10.07 -10.25 -13.74
CA LEU A 430 11.45 -10.50 -13.30
C LEU A 430 12.37 -10.95 -14.45
N ILE A 431 11.87 -11.78 -15.37
CA ILE A 431 12.59 -12.14 -16.60
C ILE A 431 12.78 -10.90 -17.49
N LEU A 432 11.73 -10.09 -17.71
CA LEU A 432 11.81 -8.87 -18.53
C LEU A 432 12.81 -7.86 -17.94
N ALA A 433 12.80 -7.66 -16.62
CA ALA A 433 13.75 -6.81 -15.92
C ALA A 433 15.22 -7.24 -16.12
N SER A 434 15.49 -8.54 -16.29
CA SER A 434 16.84 -9.03 -16.58
C SER A 434 17.37 -8.55 -17.93
N PHE A 435 16.51 -8.43 -18.95
CA PHE A 435 16.86 -7.86 -20.25
C PHE A 435 17.12 -6.35 -20.14
N ILE A 436 16.26 -5.60 -19.45
CA ILE A 436 16.40 -4.14 -19.29
C ILE A 436 17.69 -3.77 -18.52
N ARG A 437 18.00 -4.50 -17.43
CA ARG A 437 19.26 -4.36 -16.67
C ARG A 437 20.49 -4.44 -17.57
N ILE A 438 20.45 -5.26 -18.62
CA ILE A 438 21.55 -5.44 -19.60
C ILE A 438 21.46 -4.39 -20.72
N SER A 439 20.29 -4.14 -21.30
CA SER A 439 20.15 -3.30 -22.51
C SER A 439 20.44 -1.82 -22.26
N GLY A 440 20.09 -1.27 -21.09
CA GLY A 440 20.35 0.14 -20.75
C GLY A 440 21.83 0.54 -20.77
N ILE A 441 22.75 -0.42 -20.64
CA ILE A 441 24.20 -0.15 -20.80
C ILE A 441 24.54 0.46 -22.16
N PHE A 442 23.75 0.15 -23.19
CA PHE A 442 23.97 0.55 -24.57
C PHE A 442 23.36 1.93 -24.92
N GLU A 443 22.61 2.57 -24.01
CA GLU A 443 21.98 3.90 -24.14
C GLU A 443 22.88 5.00 -24.74
N ASN A 444 24.19 4.99 -24.44
CA ASN A 444 25.04 6.18 -24.56
C ASN A 444 25.14 6.75 -26.00
N ARG A 445 24.78 8.03 -26.16
CA ARG A 445 24.79 8.78 -27.44
C ARG A 445 26.15 8.76 -28.17
N SER A 446 27.28 8.75 -27.45
CA SER A 446 28.62 8.85 -28.06
C SER A 446 29.16 7.55 -28.67
N TRP A 447 28.48 6.41 -28.46
CA TRP A 447 28.98 5.09 -28.88
C TRP A 447 27.82 4.20 -29.37
N GLY A 448 27.78 3.91 -30.66
CA GLY A 448 26.81 2.97 -31.24
C GLY A 448 27.17 1.53 -30.86
N PHE A 449 26.36 0.90 -30.01
CA PHE A 449 26.49 -0.50 -29.60
C PHE A 449 25.26 -1.30 -30.02
N LEU A 450 25.49 -2.52 -30.49
CA LEU A 450 24.47 -3.54 -30.76
C LEU A 450 25.01 -4.93 -30.39
N PRO A 451 24.21 -5.79 -29.73
CA PRO A 451 24.32 -7.24 -29.87
C PRO A 451 24.10 -7.64 -31.34
N ASP A 452 24.95 -8.52 -31.87
CA ASP A 452 24.86 -9.04 -33.26
C ASP A 452 24.54 -10.54 -33.28
N ARG A 453 25.35 -11.31 -32.57
CA ARG A 453 25.24 -12.77 -32.52
C ARG A 453 25.20 -13.22 -31.07
N ILE A 454 24.16 -13.98 -30.78
CA ILE A 454 24.04 -14.83 -29.60
C ILE A 454 24.39 -16.24 -30.07
N ARG A 455 25.31 -16.92 -29.39
CA ARG A 455 25.69 -18.31 -29.72
C ARG A 455 25.87 -19.14 -28.45
N GLN A 456 25.46 -20.40 -28.51
CA GLN A 456 25.84 -21.35 -27.48
C GLN A 456 27.32 -21.74 -27.62
N VAL A 457 28.00 -21.75 -26.49
CA VAL A 457 29.29 -22.41 -26.24
C VAL A 457 29.06 -23.36 -25.05
N GLU A 458 29.86 -24.40 -24.88
CA GLU A 458 29.62 -25.53 -23.95
C GLU A 458 28.95 -25.12 -22.63
N ASP A 459 29.61 -24.26 -21.87
CA ASP A 459 29.22 -23.81 -20.52
C ASP A 459 28.49 -22.45 -20.47
N ALA A 460 28.31 -21.76 -21.61
CA ALA A 460 27.88 -20.36 -21.63
C ALA A 460 27.25 -19.92 -22.95
N VAL A 461 26.29 -18.98 -22.87
CA VAL A 461 25.83 -18.21 -24.02
C VAL A 461 26.75 -17.02 -24.24
N GLU A 462 27.41 -16.94 -25.40
CA GLU A 462 28.16 -15.74 -25.80
C GLU A 462 27.26 -14.74 -26.52
N VAL A 463 27.24 -13.49 -26.04
CA VAL A 463 26.63 -12.34 -26.72
C VAL A 463 27.73 -11.43 -27.26
N LYS A 464 27.75 -11.27 -28.59
CA LYS A 464 28.79 -10.50 -29.28
C LYS A 464 28.35 -9.05 -29.50
N ILE A 465 29.07 -8.11 -28.88
CA ILE A 465 28.85 -6.67 -28.99
C ILE A 465 29.76 -6.08 -30.07
N PHE A 466 29.15 -5.31 -30.98
CA PHE A 466 29.85 -4.44 -31.93
C PHE A 466 29.78 -2.98 -31.50
N GLY A 467 30.73 -2.18 -32.00
CA GLY A 467 30.74 -0.73 -31.80
C GLY A 467 32.10 -0.17 -31.39
N PRO A 468 32.36 1.12 -31.64
CA PRO A 468 33.53 1.80 -31.08
C PRO A 468 33.42 1.76 -29.55
N GLY A 469 34.46 1.26 -28.87
CA GLY A 469 34.44 1.10 -27.41
C GLY A 469 33.73 -0.14 -26.86
N ALA A 470 33.39 -1.14 -27.69
CA ALA A 470 32.61 -2.32 -27.30
C ALA A 470 33.20 -3.12 -26.10
N GLU A 471 34.53 -3.09 -25.90
CA GLU A 471 35.19 -3.69 -24.72
C GLU A 471 34.68 -3.08 -23.39
N LYS A 472 34.36 -1.78 -23.37
CA LYS A 472 33.79 -1.10 -22.19
C LYS A 472 32.30 -1.40 -22.00
N ALA A 473 31.57 -1.64 -23.09
CA ALA A 473 30.17 -2.05 -23.05
C ALA A 473 30.04 -3.49 -22.51
N ALA A 474 30.86 -4.42 -23.01
CA ALA A 474 31.00 -5.78 -22.49
C ALA A 474 31.30 -5.79 -20.98
N LYS A 475 32.37 -5.08 -20.56
CA LYS A 475 32.76 -4.94 -19.13
C LYS A 475 31.72 -4.25 -18.23
N LYS A 476 30.68 -3.62 -18.80
CA LYS A 476 29.49 -3.16 -18.06
C LYS A 476 28.40 -4.25 -18.02
N ALA A 477 28.15 -4.95 -19.12
CA ALA A 477 27.13 -6.00 -19.22
C ALA A 477 27.42 -7.22 -18.33
N GLU A 478 28.70 -7.57 -18.18
CA GLU A 478 29.19 -8.51 -17.16
C GLU A 478 28.78 -8.13 -15.72
N LYS A 479 28.46 -6.86 -15.44
CA LYS A 479 28.01 -6.35 -14.13
C LYS A 479 26.49 -6.17 -14.02
N ARG A 480 25.72 -6.75 -14.95
CA ARG A 480 24.24 -6.67 -14.99
C ARG A 480 23.54 -8.00 -15.23
N LYS A 481 24.27 -9.00 -15.71
CA LYS A 481 23.78 -10.36 -15.96
C LYS A 481 23.43 -11.21 -14.72
N GLU A 482 23.77 -10.76 -13.50
CA GLU A 482 23.52 -11.50 -12.24
C GLU A 482 22.11 -12.12 -12.17
N LEU A 483 21.09 -11.32 -12.50
CA LEU A 483 19.70 -11.79 -12.49
C LEU A 483 19.41 -12.85 -13.56
N TRP A 484 19.99 -12.73 -14.76
CA TRP A 484 19.84 -13.75 -15.81
C TRP A 484 20.54 -15.06 -15.42
N GLU A 485 21.80 -14.99 -15.00
CA GLU A 485 22.59 -16.17 -14.66
C GLU A 485 21.98 -16.93 -13.47
N TYR A 486 21.41 -16.20 -12.50
CA TYR A 486 20.62 -16.80 -11.42
C TYR A 486 19.32 -17.44 -11.90
N LEU A 487 18.51 -16.74 -12.71
CA LEU A 487 17.21 -17.26 -13.15
C LEU A 487 17.35 -18.55 -13.97
N PHE A 488 18.31 -18.60 -14.90
CA PHE A 488 18.42 -19.71 -15.86
C PHE A 488 19.54 -20.71 -15.54
N GLY A 489 20.41 -20.42 -14.57
CA GLY A 489 21.63 -21.21 -14.29
C GLY A 489 22.66 -21.18 -15.44
N THR A 490 22.40 -20.41 -16.49
CA THR A 490 23.17 -20.39 -17.74
C THR A 490 24.08 -19.16 -17.73
N LYS A 491 25.40 -19.39 -17.76
CA LYS A 491 26.39 -18.31 -17.83
C LYS A 491 26.21 -17.50 -19.11
N LEU A 492 26.41 -16.19 -19.05
CA LEU A 492 26.23 -15.28 -20.18
C LEU A 492 27.45 -14.36 -20.32
N SER A 493 28.09 -14.39 -21.49
CA SER A 493 29.44 -13.83 -21.68
C SER A 493 29.48 -12.81 -22.82
N PHE A 494 30.00 -11.62 -22.56
CA PHE A 494 30.01 -10.51 -23.51
C PHE A 494 31.37 -10.30 -24.19
N ILE A 495 31.43 -10.54 -25.51
CA ILE A 495 32.67 -10.42 -26.29
C ILE A 495 32.67 -9.20 -27.22
N SER A 496 33.85 -8.69 -27.57
CA SER A 496 34.02 -7.46 -28.38
C SER A 496 35.17 -7.57 -29.39
N LYS A 497 35.10 -6.79 -30.48
CA LYS A 497 36.20 -6.64 -31.46
C LYS A 497 36.66 -5.19 -31.54
N LYS A 498 37.98 -4.95 -31.50
CA LYS A 498 38.57 -3.60 -31.47
C LYS A 498 38.58 -2.93 -32.85
N LYS A 499 38.27 -1.63 -32.86
CA LYS A 499 38.75 -0.66 -33.85
C LYS A 499 39.23 0.58 -33.09
N THR A 500 40.44 1.04 -33.36
CA THR A 500 41.14 2.07 -32.56
C THR A 500 40.98 3.45 -33.19
N ILE A 501 40.78 4.48 -32.36
CA ILE A 501 41.15 5.90 -32.58
C ILE A 501 41.07 6.64 -31.23
N SER A 502 41.78 7.76 -31.08
CA SER A 502 42.11 8.41 -29.81
C SER A 502 41.18 9.58 -29.42
N LYS A 503 41.25 9.99 -28.13
CA LYS A 503 40.62 11.20 -27.57
C LYS A 503 41.50 12.44 -27.73
N LYS A 504 40.89 13.63 -27.61
CA LYS A 504 41.37 14.71 -26.71
C LYS A 504 40.19 15.50 -26.12
N LYS A 505 40.38 16.13 -24.96
CA LYS A 505 39.48 17.11 -24.30
C LYS A 505 40.07 18.52 -24.45
N THR A 506 39.28 19.58 -24.19
CA THR A 506 39.75 20.74 -23.42
C THR A 506 38.59 21.52 -22.79
N ASP A 507 38.95 22.32 -21.77
CA ASP A 507 38.29 22.42 -20.48
C ASP A 507 38.65 23.81 -19.88
N GLU A 508 37.97 24.49 -18.94
CA GLU A 508 36.64 24.54 -18.28
C GLU A 508 36.58 26.01 -17.63
N ILE A 509 35.72 26.38 -16.64
CA ILE A 509 35.85 27.58 -15.71
C ILE A 509 35.51 29.01 -16.27
N GLU A 510 34.79 30.00 -15.66
CA GLU A 510 34.40 30.50 -14.29
C GLU A 510 35.24 31.70 -13.72
N ASN A 511 34.77 32.69 -12.90
CA ASN A 511 33.46 33.28 -12.47
C ASN A 511 33.71 34.60 -11.64
N ILE A 512 32.71 35.19 -10.95
CA ILE A 512 32.76 36.20 -9.81
C ILE A 512 32.92 37.70 -10.22
N GLU A 513 32.10 38.71 -9.84
CA GLU A 513 31.69 39.37 -8.55
C GLU A 513 32.64 40.51 -8.07
N MET A 514 32.33 41.58 -7.27
CA MET A 514 31.31 41.87 -6.23
C MET A 514 31.27 43.40 -5.80
N ARG A 515 30.27 43.84 -4.99
CA ARG A 515 30.31 44.89 -3.90
C ARG A 515 30.59 46.41 -4.22
N VAL A 516 30.37 47.49 -3.39
CA VAL A 516 29.76 47.84 -2.03
C VAL A 516 29.63 49.42 -1.91
N GLU A 517 29.36 50.26 -0.85
CA GLU A 517 29.18 50.24 0.64
C GLU A 517 28.38 51.48 1.21
N GLU A 518 27.57 51.31 2.30
CA GLU A 518 26.95 52.34 3.22
C GLU A 518 26.22 53.59 2.58
N ILE A 519 25.84 54.75 3.17
CA ILE A 519 25.81 55.44 4.50
C ILE A 519 24.70 56.57 4.40
N LYS A 520 24.05 57.26 5.38
CA LYS A 520 23.46 57.15 6.76
C LYS A 520 22.46 58.36 6.93
N GLY A 521 21.68 58.63 7.99
CA GLY A 521 21.38 58.01 9.32
C GLY A 521 20.62 59.02 10.24
N GLU A 522 20.11 58.56 11.41
CA GLU A 522 19.62 59.36 12.59
C GLU A 522 18.33 60.22 12.40
N ASN A 523 17.52 60.64 13.40
CA ASN A 523 17.19 60.30 14.82
C ASN A 523 15.86 61.06 15.19
N GLU A 524 15.00 60.81 16.21
CA GLU A 524 14.79 59.77 17.25
C GLU A 524 13.25 59.78 17.63
N ILE A 525 12.89 59.94 18.92
CA ILE A 525 11.58 60.27 19.54
C ILE A 525 10.52 59.15 19.68
N LYS A 526 10.77 58.34 20.72
CA LYS A 526 9.88 57.80 21.77
C LYS A 526 8.34 57.85 21.61
N GLU A 527 7.60 56.76 21.84
CA GLU A 527 7.46 55.90 23.06
C GLU A 527 6.38 56.29 24.11
N GLU A 528 5.24 56.86 23.74
CA GLU A 528 3.96 56.69 24.50
C GLU A 528 2.74 56.91 23.57
N ASN A 529 1.76 56.00 23.47
CA ASN A 529 0.81 55.66 24.53
C ASN A 529 0.47 54.14 24.58
N LYS A 530 1.25 53.42 25.38
CA LYS A 530 1.38 51.95 25.53
C LYS A 530 0.13 51.13 25.95
N LYS A 531 -1.14 51.59 25.82
CA LYS A 531 -2.32 50.88 26.40
C LYS A 531 -3.28 50.13 25.46
N GLU A 532 -3.52 50.60 24.24
CA GLU A 532 -4.11 49.72 23.19
C GLU A 532 -3.09 48.66 22.70
N SER A 533 -1.81 48.91 23.03
CA SER A 533 -0.60 48.15 22.69
C SER A 533 -0.49 46.76 23.35
N ARG A 534 -1.57 45.98 23.43
CA ARG A 534 -1.53 44.54 23.81
C ARG A 534 -2.23 43.62 22.81
N ASN A 535 -3.45 43.92 22.36
CA ASN A 535 -4.04 43.17 21.23
C ASN A 535 -3.47 43.65 19.87
N LEU A 536 -3.25 44.96 19.71
CA LEU A 536 -2.57 45.52 18.53
C LEU A 536 -1.07 45.17 18.45
N LYS A 537 -0.44 44.70 19.55
CA LYS A 537 1.00 44.37 19.56
C LYS A 537 1.37 43.19 18.66
N PHE A 538 0.47 42.22 18.52
CA PHE A 538 0.67 41.03 17.68
C PHE A 538 -0.04 41.11 16.33
N ALA A 539 -0.80 42.17 16.06
CA ALA A 539 -1.35 42.41 14.72
C ALA A 539 -0.22 42.56 13.71
N ILE A 540 -0.30 41.84 12.60
CA ILE A 540 0.58 42.00 11.45
C ILE A 540 -0.01 43.13 10.59
N ARG A 541 0.85 43.98 10.03
CA ARG A 541 0.45 44.99 9.04
C ARG A 541 1.13 44.71 7.70
N PRO A 542 0.57 45.15 6.55
CA PRO A 542 1.18 44.99 5.23
C PRO A 542 2.64 45.49 5.14
N GLU A 543 3.01 46.50 5.95
CA GLU A 543 4.34 47.11 6.02
C GLU A 543 5.35 46.34 6.89
N ASN A 544 4.92 45.36 7.70
CA ASN A 544 5.80 44.66 8.64
C ASN A 544 6.87 43.87 7.87
N SER A 545 8.12 43.85 8.38
CA SER A 545 9.14 42.97 7.86
C SER A 545 8.80 41.50 8.17
N MET A 546 9.12 40.60 7.25
CA MET A 546 8.90 39.16 7.45
C MET A 546 9.63 38.62 8.69
N ALA A 547 10.82 39.13 9.01
CA ALA A 547 11.53 38.79 10.23
C ALA A 547 10.78 39.24 11.51
N MET A 548 10.16 40.43 11.53
CA MET A 548 9.33 40.86 12.66
C MET A 548 8.04 40.04 12.76
N VAL A 549 7.45 39.61 11.64
CA VAL A 549 6.32 38.68 11.67
C VAL A 549 6.75 37.31 12.20
N ALA A 550 7.92 36.81 11.79
CA ALA A 550 8.51 35.60 12.34
C ALA A 550 8.66 35.72 13.86
N HIS A 551 9.26 36.80 14.37
CA HIS A 551 9.40 37.03 15.81
C HIS A 551 8.04 37.01 16.52
N LYS A 552 7.04 37.77 16.02
CA LYS A 552 5.66 37.75 16.56
C LYS A 552 5.06 36.34 16.60
N VAL A 553 5.30 35.51 15.58
CA VAL A 553 4.80 34.13 15.52
C VAL A 553 5.56 33.22 16.49
N PHE A 554 6.89 33.21 16.46
CA PHE A 554 7.71 32.35 17.34
C PHE A 554 7.44 32.65 18.82
N SER A 555 7.54 33.91 19.25
CA SER A 555 7.33 34.28 20.66
C SER A 555 5.91 33.98 21.15
N ARG A 556 4.89 34.14 20.29
CA ARG A 556 3.50 33.75 20.60
C ARG A 556 3.34 32.23 20.78
N GLN A 557 3.95 31.41 19.93
CA GLN A 557 3.86 29.95 20.05
C GLN A 557 4.78 29.41 21.15
N PHE A 558 5.96 29.99 21.37
CA PHE A 558 6.84 29.64 22.49
C PHE A 558 6.16 29.89 23.83
N THR A 559 5.50 31.04 23.99
CA THR A 559 4.64 31.33 25.16
C THR A 559 3.57 30.26 25.37
N ARG A 560 2.92 29.79 24.29
CA ARG A 560 1.91 28.71 24.36
C ARG A 560 2.50 27.34 24.73
N MET A 561 3.71 27.03 24.26
CA MET A 561 4.44 25.82 24.64
C MET A 561 4.76 25.81 26.14
N LEU A 562 5.29 26.93 26.67
CA LEU A 562 5.63 27.08 28.08
C LEU A 562 4.39 27.07 28.99
N ALA A 563 3.29 27.70 28.58
CA ALA A 563 2.03 27.70 29.34
C ALA A 563 1.49 26.28 29.58
N ASN A 564 1.62 25.40 28.58
CA ASN A 564 1.11 24.03 28.62
C ASN A 564 2.07 23.02 29.29
N GLU A 565 3.37 23.30 29.38
CA GLU A 565 4.38 22.41 29.97
C GLU A 565 3.97 21.87 31.36
N LYS A 566 3.47 22.75 32.24
CA LYS A 566 3.03 22.41 33.61
C LYS A 566 1.79 21.50 33.61
N GLY A 567 0.97 21.56 32.57
CA GLY A 567 -0.15 20.66 32.33
C GLY A 567 0.31 19.30 31.81
N THR A 568 1.19 19.28 30.81
CA THR A 568 1.81 18.08 30.23
C THR A 568 2.54 17.22 31.27
N LEU A 569 3.35 17.87 32.12
CA LEU A 569 4.02 17.24 33.25
C LEU A 569 3.02 16.61 34.23
N LYS A 570 1.92 17.30 34.57
CA LYS A 570 0.84 16.75 35.42
C LYS A 570 0.07 15.60 34.75
N GLY A 571 -0.19 15.69 33.45
CA GLY A 571 -0.91 14.69 32.66
C GLY A 571 -2.39 14.52 33.00
N LYS A 572 -3.03 15.50 33.67
CA LYS A 572 -4.45 15.43 34.06
C LYS A 572 -5.44 15.68 32.91
N ASN A 573 -5.01 16.36 31.86
CA ASN A 573 -5.78 16.60 30.63
C ASN A 573 -4.80 16.49 29.45
N ILE A 574 -5.11 15.61 28.50
CA ILE A 574 -4.29 15.30 27.31
C ILE A 574 -4.12 16.51 26.37
N GLU A 575 -5.03 17.49 26.42
CA GLU A 575 -4.95 18.67 25.54
C GLU A 575 -3.78 19.60 25.85
N ASN A 576 -3.23 19.57 27.07
CA ASN A 576 -1.98 20.29 27.37
C ASN A 576 -0.81 19.73 26.53
N LEU A 577 -0.77 18.40 26.36
CA LEU A 577 0.23 17.72 25.54
C LEU A 577 -0.05 17.96 24.04
N HIS A 578 -1.33 18.00 23.63
CA HIS A 578 -1.73 18.40 22.27
C HIS A 578 -1.26 19.81 21.94
N ASP A 579 -1.69 20.82 22.71
CA ASP A 579 -1.35 22.24 22.49
C ASP A 579 0.17 22.48 22.52
N MET A 580 0.90 21.79 23.41
CA MET A 580 2.36 21.87 23.46
C MET A 580 2.99 21.31 22.17
N ARG A 581 2.54 20.16 21.65
CA ARG A 581 2.97 19.63 20.34
C ARG A 581 2.57 20.55 19.19
N VAL A 582 1.37 21.12 19.21
CA VAL A 582 0.86 22.06 18.18
C VAL A 582 1.70 23.34 18.15
N ALA A 583 1.98 23.95 19.31
CA ALA A 583 2.85 25.13 19.40
C ALA A 583 4.23 24.88 18.77
N ILE A 584 4.85 23.74 19.07
CA ILE A 584 6.14 23.34 18.49
C ILE A 584 6.04 23.08 16.98
N ARG A 585 5.02 22.34 16.52
CA ARG A 585 4.76 22.11 15.09
C ARG A 585 4.56 23.41 14.33
N ARG A 586 3.86 24.40 14.92
CA ARG A 586 3.68 25.74 14.34
C ARG A 586 4.97 26.57 14.30
N MET A 587 5.84 26.47 15.32
CA MET A 587 7.18 27.10 15.26
C MET A 587 8.04 26.51 14.14
N LYS A 588 8.05 25.17 13.98
CA LYS A 588 8.76 24.53 12.85
C LYS A 588 8.16 24.91 11.48
N ALA A 589 6.84 25.07 11.38
CA ALA A 589 6.19 25.56 10.16
C ALA A 589 6.55 27.03 9.86
N ALA A 590 6.59 27.89 10.89
CA ALA A 590 7.03 29.27 10.76
C ALA A 590 8.47 29.36 10.24
N ALA A 591 9.39 28.54 10.78
CA ALA A 591 10.78 28.49 10.30
C ALA A 591 10.87 28.33 8.77
N LYS A 592 10.14 27.37 8.18
CA LYS A 592 10.10 27.12 6.73
C LYS A 592 9.33 28.18 5.90
N ILE A 593 8.48 28.98 6.54
CA ILE A 593 7.77 30.11 5.88
C ILE A 593 8.64 31.37 5.88
N PHE A 594 9.46 31.57 6.91
CA PHE A 594 10.28 32.78 7.09
C PHE A 594 11.76 32.59 6.72
N GLU A 595 12.19 31.39 6.37
CA GLU A 595 13.59 30.98 6.09
C GLU A 595 14.39 31.99 5.26
N ALA A 596 13.84 32.50 4.15
CA ALA A 596 14.50 33.46 3.26
C ALA A 596 14.76 34.85 3.88
N TYR A 597 14.28 35.11 5.10
CA TYR A 597 14.40 36.38 5.83
C TYR A 597 15.14 36.23 7.16
N LEU A 598 15.61 35.01 7.50
CA LEU A 598 16.16 34.67 8.80
C LEU A 598 17.55 34.03 8.69
N ASP A 599 18.43 34.33 9.65
CA ASP A 599 19.76 33.74 9.74
C ASP A 599 19.65 32.29 10.22
N SER A 600 19.56 31.36 9.26
CA SER A 600 19.39 29.93 9.52
C SER A 600 20.50 29.35 10.40
N LYS A 601 21.73 29.86 10.33
CA LYS A 601 22.85 29.40 11.17
C LYS A 601 22.64 29.73 12.65
N LYS A 602 21.96 30.83 12.96
CA LYS A 602 21.58 31.17 14.34
C LYS A 602 20.30 30.47 14.78
N LEU A 603 19.36 30.21 13.87
CA LEU A 603 18.07 29.60 14.18
C LEU A 603 18.16 28.08 14.40
N GLU A 604 19.02 27.37 13.65
CA GLU A 604 19.09 25.90 13.61
C GLU A 604 19.28 25.21 14.98
N PRO A 605 20.16 25.68 15.90
CA PRO A 605 20.30 25.07 17.23
C PRO A 605 18.97 25.05 18.01
N HIS A 606 18.13 26.06 17.83
CA HIS A 606 16.81 26.14 18.45
C HIS A 606 15.78 25.26 17.73
N LEU A 607 15.91 25.06 16.40
CA LEU A 607 15.08 24.11 15.65
C LEU A 607 15.36 22.65 16.05
N GLU A 608 16.62 22.30 16.30
CA GLU A 608 16.99 20.99 16.86
C GLU A 608 16.51 20.82 18.32
N GLY A 609 16.47 21.90 19.11
CA GLY A 609 15.84 21.91 20.44
C GLY A 609 14.32 21.68 20.38
N LEU A 610 13.62 22.37 19.47
CA LEU A 610 12.20 22.17 19.19
C LEU A 610 11.90 20.75 18.67
N LYS A 611 12.74 20.21 17.77
CA LYS A 611 12.66 18.83 17.25
C LYS A 611 12.89 17.79 18.35
N SER A 612 13.90 17.99 19.19
CA SER A 612 14.17 17.15 20.37
C SER A 612 12.97 17.10 21.32
N THR A 613 12.39 18.28 21.59
CA THR A 613 11.18 18.41 22.42
C THR A 613 9.99 17.72 21.77
N LEU A 614 9.74 17.95 20.48
CA LEU A 614 8.62 17.33 19.77
C LEU A 614 8.72 15.79 19.78
N GLY A 615 9.91 15.24 19.58
CA GLY A 615 10.15 13.79 19.65
C GLY A 615 9.80 13.23 21.02
N ALA A 616 10.31 13.83 22.10
CA ALA A 616 10.01 13.40 23.47
C ALA A 616 8.53 13.52 23.87
N LEU A 617 7.73 14.32 23.14
CA LEU A 617 6.28 14.48 23.33
C LEU A 617 5.45 13.56 22.41
N SER A 618 6.03 12.96 21.37
CA SER A 618 5.27 12.29 20.31
C SER A 618 4.58 11.03 20.80
N ASP A 619 5.38 10.04 21.19
CA ASP A 619 4.95 8.68 21.53
C ASP A 619 3.74 8.66 22.47
N VAL A 620 3.73 9.56 23.47
CA VAL A 620 2.65 9.67 24.47
C VAL A 620 1.32 10.10 23.85
N ARG A 621 1.31 11.13 23.00
CA ARG A 621 0.05 11.60 22.37
C ARG A 621 -0.32 10.77 21.15
N ASP A 622 0.63 10.14 20.48
CA ASP A 622 0.32 9.22 19.39
C ASP A 622 -0.39 7.95 19.96
N LEU A 623 0.04 7.48 21.14
CA LEU A 623 -0.70 6.47 21.94
C LEU A 623 -2.04 6.99 22.51
N ASP A 624 -2.14 8.26 22.92
CA ASP A 624 -3.42 8.85 23.33
C ASP A 624 -4.43 8.83 22.17
N VAL A 625 -4.05 9.30 20.97
CA VAL A 625 -4.94 9.35 19.78
C VAL A 625 -5.37 7.95 19.35
N PHE A 626 -4.46 6.99 19.33
CA PHE A 626 -4.81 5.62 18.99
C PHE A 626 -5.83 5.04 19.99
N ARG A 627 -5.63 5.28 21.29
CA ARG A 627 -6.58 4.86 22.34
C ARG A 627 -7.91 5.62 22.30
N GLU A 628 -7.91 6.86 21.81
CA GLU A 628 -9.10 7.69 21.59
C GLU A 628 -9.97 7.08 20.48
N LYS A 629 -9.41 6.86 19.28
CA LYS A 629 -10.10 6.22 18.14
C LYS A 629 -10.57 4.78 18.46
N ALA A 630 -9.80 4.02 19.23
CA ALA A 630 -10.19 2.68 19.67
C ALA A 630 -11.39 2.67 20.65
N LYS A 631 -11.54 3.72 21.48
CA LYS A 631 -12.75 3.91 22.30
C LYS A 631 -13.94 4.37 21.49
N GLU A 632 -13.73 5.25 20.52
CA GLU A 632 -14.79 5.69 19.61
C GLU A 632 -15.37 4.54 18.78
N TYR A 633 -14.57 3.50 18.50
CA TYR A 633 -15.04 2.24 17.94
C TYR A 633 -15.91 1.44 18.93
N LEU A 634 -15.43 1.17 20.16
CA LEU A 634 -16.22 0.45 21.17
C LEU A 634 -17.57 1.14 21.48
N ASN A 635 -17.59 2.47 21.53
CA ASN A 635 -18.80 3.27 21.74
C ASN A 635 -19.85 3.12 20.61
N LYS A 636 -19.53 2.45 19.49
CA LYS A 636 -20.46 2.11 18.40
C LYS A 636 -20.96 0.67 18.47
N LEU A 637 -20.38 -0.18 19.32
CA LEU A 637 -20.75 -1.58 19.47
C LEU A 637 -21.87 -1.77 20.52
N PRO A 638 -22.57 -2.92 20.51
CA PRO A 638 -23.44 -3.33 21.62
C PRO A 638 -22.66 -3.46 22.94
N SER A 639 -23.35 -3.32 24.08
CA SER A 639 -22.74 -3.45 25.43
C SER A 639 -22.06 -4.81 25.67
N GLU A 640 -22.46 -5.85 24.94
CA GLU A 640 -21.88 -7.19 25.01
C GLU A 640 -20.41 -7.22 24.52
N ASN A 641 -20.00 -6.24 23.71
CA ASN A 641 -18.65 -6.09 23.16
C ASN A 641 -17.80 -5.04 23.91
N GLU A 642 -18.22 -4.51 25.08
CA GLU A 642 -17.50 -3.44 25.79
C GLU A 642 -16.05 -3.81 26.14
N HIS A 643 -15.77 -5.12 26.29
CA HIS A 643 -14.46 -5.67 26.65
C HIS A 643 -13.57 -6.10 25.47
N ASP A 644 -14.04 -6.00 24.23
CA ASP A 644 -13.40 -6.56 23.02
C ASP A 644 -11.96 -6.07 22.77
N LEU A 645 -11.59 -4.89 23.30
CA LEU A 645 -10.24 -4.31 23.18
C LEU A 645 -9.46 -4.23 24.49
N ASP A 646 -9.90 -4.90 25.58
CA ASP A 646 -9.18 -4.86 26.86
C ASP A 646 -7.72 -5.37 26.79
N PRO A 647 -7.38 -6.45 26.06
CA PRO A 647 -5.98 -6.87 25.87
C PRO A 647 -5.11 -5.78 25.23
N LEU A 648 -5.64 -5.14 24.18
CA LEU A 648 -5.00 -4.03 23.47
C LEU A 648 -4.85 -2.80 24.39
N PHE A 649 -5.88 -2.46 25.15
CA PHE A 649 -5.86 -1.35 26.11
C PHE A 649 -4.89 -1.57 27.28
N ALA A 650 -4.64 -2.81 27.69
CA ALA A 650 -3.63 -3.14 28.70
C ALA A 650 -2.22 -2.89 28.16
N VAL A 651 -1.91 -3.38 26.95
CA VAL A 651 -0.61 -3.15 26.30
C VAL A 651 -0.38 -1.66 26.02
N LEU A 652 -1.36 -0.97 25.44
CA LEU A 652 -1.32 0.49 25.22
C LEU A 652 -1.11 1.28 26.52
N ALA A 653 -1.63 0.81 27.67
CA ALA A 653 -1.43 1.47 28.95
C ALA A 653 0.04 1.38 29.42
N GLU A 654 0.68 0.21 29.30
CA GLU A 654 2.08 0.03 29.70
C GLU A 654 3.05 0.72 28.73
N GLU A 655 2.81 0.70 27.41
CA GLU A 655 3.61 1.50 26.46
C GLU A 655 3.46 3.00 26.72
N ARG A 656 2.23 3.48 26.98
CA ARG A 656 2.01 4.89 27.32
C ARG A 656 2.70 5.28 28.62
N LYS A 657 2.78 4.38 29.61
CA LYS A 657 3.49 4.55 30.88
C LYS A 657 5.01 4.59 30.67
N LYS A 658 5.57 3.74 29.80
CA LYS A 658 6.98 3.79 29.36
C LYS A 658 7.30 5.11 28.66
N ALA A 659 6.55 5.46 27.61
CA ALA A 659 6.67 6.71 26.86
C ALA A 659 6.56 7.94 27.78
N ARG A 660 5.57 7.96 28.68
CA ARG A 660 5.36 9.07 29.63
C ARG A 660 6.50 9.20 30.65
N LYS A 661 7.14 8.10 31.06
CA LYS A 661 8.36 8.14 31.88
C LYS A 661 9.50 8.81 31.11
N SER A 662 9.73 8.43 29.85
CA SER A 662 10.76 9.04 28.98
C SER A 662 10.50 10.54 28.77
N MET A 663 9.26 10.92 28.43
CA MET A 663 8.83 12.32 28.28
C MET A 663 9.09 13.14 29.54
N ILE A 664 8.71 12.65 30.73
CA ILE A 664 8.92 13.36 31.99
C ILE A 664 10.41 13.48 32.34
N THR A 665 11.22 12.47 32.02
CA THR A 665 12.68 12.52 32.20
C THR A 665 13.30 13.58 31.29
N TYR A 666 12.90 13.66 30.02
CA TYR A 666 13.36 14.70 29.09
C TYR A 666 12.96 16.11 29.57
N LEU A 667 11.67 16.32 29.90
CA LEU A 667 11.15 17.63 30.34
C LEU A 667 11.70 18.09 31.71
N LYS A 668 12.35 17.21 32.47
CA LYS A 668 13.08 17.55 33.70
C LYS A 668 14.60 17.68 33.52
N SER A 669 15.12 17.44 32.32
CA SER A 669 16.56 17.47 32.06
C SER A 669 17.11 18.89 31.94
N GLU A 670 18.38 19.08 32.32
CA GLU A 670 19.12 20.33 32.09
C GLU A 670 19.15 20.71 30.61
N ARG A 671 19.23 19.72 29.70
CA ARG A 671 19.15 19.95 28.24
C ARG A 671 17.88 20.68 27.83
N TYR A 672 16.73 20.34 28.43
CA TYR A 672 15.46 21.02 28.14
C TYR A 672 15.35 22.38 28.85
N ALA A 673 15.91 22.51 30.06
CA ALA A 673 15.98 23.80 30.77
C ALA A 673 16.85 24.82 30.02
N ASN A 674 18.04 24.41 29.55
CA ASN A 674 18.94 25.22 28.76
C ASN A 674 18.29 25.61 27.42
N PHE A 675 17.75 24.65 26.65
CA PHE A 675 17.01 24.97 25.42
C PHE A 675 15.93 26.06 25.61
N LYS A 676 15.14 25.98 26.69
CA LYS A 676 14.13 27.01 26.99
C LYS A 676 14.76 28.38 27.27
N LYS A 677 15.85 28.44 28.04
CA LYS A 677 16.56 29.70 28.31
C LYS A 677 17.17 30.24 27.03
N ASP A 678 18.00 29.44 26.36
CA ASP A 678 18.75 29.81 25.17
C ASP A 678 17.83 30.29 24.03
N PHE A 679 16.64 29.68 23.89
CA PHE A 679 15.66 30.10 22.90
C PHE A 679 14.86 31.35 23.31
N SER A 680 14.66 31.61 24.61
CA SER A 680 14.13 32.89 25.08
C SER A 680 15.13 34.02 24.81
N ASP A 681 16.37 33.85 25.28
CA ASP A 681 17.47 34.80 25.10
C ASP A 681 17.73 35.10 23.60
N PHE A 682 17.57 34.10 22.73
CA PHE A 682 17.63 34.26 21.27
C PHE A 682 16.49 35.12 20.71
N LEU A 683 15.24 34.83 21.08
CA LEU A 683 14.07 35.57 20.58
C LEU A 683 14.14 37.05 21.02
N ASP A 684 14.45 37.28 22.30
CA ASP A 684 14.62 38.62 22.88
C ASP A 684 15.79 39.42 22.25
N SER A 685 16.73 38.76 21.54
CA SER A 685 17.86 39.43 20.89
C SER A 685 17.54 40.15 19.57
N GLU A 686 16.45 39.75 18.88
CA GLU A 686 16.08 40.11 17.48
C GLU A 686 17.19 40.00 16.41
N SER A 687 18.40 39.52 16.76
CA SER A 687 19.63 39.54 15.97
C SER A 687 19.71 38.55 14.79
N TRP A 688 18.56 37.99 14.40
CA TRP A 688 18.40 36.86 13.49
C TRP A 688 17.65 37.22 12.19
N ALA A 689 17.32 38.49 11.97
CA ALA A 689 16.86 38.99 10.68
C ALA A 689 18.01 39.05 9.65
N LEU A 690 17.75 38.67 8.39
CA LEU A 690 18.68 38.89 7.28
C LEU A 690 18.61 40.35 6.76
N PRO A 691 19.69 40.84 6.12
CA PRO A 691 19.70 42.17 5.50
C PRO A 691 18.59 42.35 4.46
N THR A 692 17.99 43.54 4.42
CA THR A 692 16.95 43.93 3.44
C THR A 692 17.52 44.39 2.10
N THR A 693 18.83 44.22 1.89
CA THR A 693 19.55 44.53 0.65
C THR A 693 20.59 43.46 0.35
N THR A 694 20.94 43.27 -0.93
CA THR A 694 22.06 42.39 -1.31
C THR A 694 23.41 42.98 -0.89
N ALA A 695 24.48 42.19 -1.06
CA ALA A 695 25.86 42.66 -0.93
C ALA A 695 26.22 43.85 -1.86
N LYS A 696 25.41 44.15 -2.89
CA LYS A 696 25.56 45.31 -3.80
C LYS A 696 24.57 46.44 -3.49
N HIS A 697 23.96 46.44 -2.30
CA HIS A 697 22.92 47.39 -1.85
C HIS A 697 21.61 47.40 -2.65
N ASN A 698 21.45 46.55 -3.67
CA ASN A 698 20.14 46.36 -4.33
C ASN A 698 19.09 45.94 -3.28
N ALA A 699 17.94 46.61 -3.27
CA ALA A 699 16.84 46.28 -2.37
C ALA A 699 16.32 44.84 -2.59
N LEU A 700 16.09 44.12 -1.49
CA LEU A 700 15.37 42.85 -1.48
C LEU A 700 13.94 43.08 -0.99
N PRO A 701 12.92 42.39 -1.54
CA PRO A 701 11.56 42.50 -1.05
C PRO A 701 11.46 41.79 0.31
N TYR A 702 11.02 42.50 1.36
CA TYR A 702 11.08 42.01 2.75
C TYR A 702 9.84 42.30 3.59
N ARG A 703 8.90 43.14 3.12
CA ARG A 703 7.67 43.48 3.84
C ARG A 703 6.55 42.56 3.41
N VAL A 704 5.58 42.29 4.30
CA VAL A 704 4.46 41.36 4.01
C VAL A 704 3.80 41.64 2.66
N LYS A 705 3.50 42.91 2.33
CA LYS A 705 2.86 43.28 1.06
C LYS A 705 3.71 43.13 -0.19
N ASP A 706 5.03 42.99 -0.06
CA ASP A 706 5.95 42.78 -1.18
C ASP A 706 6.12 41.28 -1.52
N VAL A 707 5.86 40.39 -0.55
CA VAL A 707 6.25 38.96 -0.65
C VAL A 707 5.15 37.95 -0.36
N LEU A 708 4.15 38.29 0.47
CA LEU A 708 3.06 37.38 0.81
C LEU A 708 2.27 36.91 -0.42
N PRO A 709 1.99 37.73 -1.46
CA PRO A 709 1.37 37.25 -2.68
C PRO A 709 2.16 36.11 -3.33
N SER A 710 3.47 36.29 -3.49
CA SER A 710 4.38 35.28 -4.06
C SER A 710 4.42 34.00 -3.22
N ILE A 711 4.41 34.13 -1.89
CA ILE A 711 4.38 32.97 -0.97
C ILE A 711 3.03 32.24 -1.04
N LEU A 712 1.91 32.95 -1.15
CA LEU A 712 0.58 32.34 -1.31
C LEU A 712 0.46 31.59 -2.65
N TYR A 713 0.90 32.20 -3.75
CA TYR A 713 0.91 31.52 -5.05
C TYR A 713 1.85 30.30 -5.06
N ALA A 714 3.04 30.40 -4.44
CA ALA A 714 3.93 29.25 -4.29
C ALA A 714 3.30 28.12 -3.43
N ARG A 715 2.63 28.46 -2.32
CA ARG A 715 1.96 27.47 -1.44
C ARG A 715 0.68 26.89 -2.05
N PHE A 716 0.07 27.56 -3.03
CA PHE A 716 -1.00 27.00 -3.85
C PHE A 716 -0.44 26.10 -4.94
N ALA A 717 0.64 26.50 -5.63
CA ALA A 717 1.35 25.68 -6.60
C ALA A 717 1.91 24.38 -5.97
N ASP A 718 2.42 24.45 -4.73
CA ASP A 718 2.80 23.28 -3.91
C ASP A 718 1.65 22.25 -3.79
N ILE A 719 0.39 22.65 -3.92
CA ILE A 719 -0.81 21.79 -3.85
C ILE A 719 -1.29 21.41 -5.26
N SER A 720 -1.40 22.37 -6.18
CA SER A 720 -1.83 22.11 -7.57
C SER A 720 -0.88 21.18 -8.32
N ALA A 721 0.39 21.09 -7.92
CA ALA A 721 1.35 20.12 -8.46
C ALA A 721 0.95 18.64 -8.25
N TYR A 722 -0.07 18.34 -7.44
CA TYR A 722 -0.57 16.98 -7.25
C TYR A 722 -1.76 16.59 -8.16
N SER A 723 -2.41 17.53 -8.85
CA SER A 723 -3.65 17.28 -9.62
C SER A 723 -3.53 16.10 -10.60
N GLU A 724 -2.56 16.17 -11.51
CA GLU A 724 -2.26 15.13 -12.52
C GLU A 724 -1.96 13.74 -11.92
N TRP A 725 -1.46 13.71 -10.68
CA TRP A 725 -1.11 12.49 -9.95
C TRP A 725 -2.25 11.92 -9.08
N LEU A 726 -3.35 12.66 -8.94
CA LEU A 726 -4.51 12.32 -8.10
C LEU A 726 -5.79 12.14 -8.91
N GLU A 727 -5.82 12.68 -10.13
CA GLU A 727 -6.88 12.48 -11.14
C GLU A 727 -6.62 11.23 -12.00
N GLY A 728 -5.44 10.61 -11.90
CA GLY A 728 -5.13 9.30 -12.48
C GLY A 728 -5.76 8.13 -11.70
N PRO A 729 -5.93 6.94 -12.30
CA PRO A 729 -6.67 5.82 -11.69
C PRO A 729 -5.97 5.11 -10.52
N TYR A 730 -4.79 5.57 -10.10
CA TYR A 730 -4.01 5.01 -9.00
C TYR A 730 -3.52 6.13 -8.08
N VAL A 731 -4.01 6.17 -6.85
CA VAL A 731 -3.60 7.16 -5.85
C VAL A 731 -2.79 6.47 -4.75
N SER A 732 -1.53 6.86 -4.56
CA SER A 732 -0.65 6.27 -3.54
C SER A 732 -0.77 6.97 -2.19
N ILE A 733 -0.71 6.20 -1.09
CA ILE A 733 -0.71 6.71 0.29
C ILE A 733 0.42 7.75 0.49
N GLU A 734 1.60 7.52 -0.09
CA GLU A 734 2.71 8.46 0.07
C GLU A 734 2.40 9.81 -0.59
N ARG A 735 1.81 9.82 -1.79
CA ARG A 735 1.43 11.07 -2.48
C ARG A 735 0.35 11.82 -1.70
N LEU A 736 -0.62 11.12 -1.12
CA LEU A 736 -1.60 11.70 -0.19
C LEU A 736 -0.93 12.28 1.07
N HIS A 737 0.09 11.61 1.63
CA HIS A 737 0.87 12.13 2.76
C HIS A 737 1.71 13.37 2.36
N ARG A 738 2.35 13.36 1.20
CA ARG A 738 3.12 14.50 0.65
C ARG A 738 2.20 15.69 0.36
N LEU A 739 1.01 15.46 -0.22
CA LEU A 739 -0.05 16.46 -0.37
C LEU A 739 -0.44 17.05 1.00
N ARG A 740 -0.68 16.23 2.02
CA ARG A 740 -1.01 16.68 3.38
C ARG A 740 0.06 17.60 3.98
N ILE A 741 1.33 17.42 3.60
CA ILE A 741 2.43 18.32 3.99
C ILE A 741 2.35 19.66 3.21
N ALA A 742 2.03 19.64 1.92
CA ALA A 742 1.78 20.86 1.13
C ALA A 742 0.57 21.65 1.65
N SER A 743 -0.56 20.98 1.93
CA SER A 743 -1.76 21.58 2.53
C SER A 743 -1.47 22.24 3.88
N LYS A 744 -0.62 21.61 4.73
CA LYS A 744 -0.11 22.23 5.96
C LYS A 744 0.67 23.52 5.69
N GLY A 745 1.49 23.54 4.64
CA GLY A 745 2.22 24.73 4.20
C GLY A 745 1.29 25.90 3.87
N LEU A 746 0.26 25.68 3.05
CA LEU A 746 -0.73 26.71 2.73
C LEU A 746 -1.53 27.13 3.97
N ARG A 747 -2.09 26.18 4.73
CA ARG A 747 -2.90 26.51 5.91
C ARG A 747 -2.12 27.30 6.95
N TYR A 748 -0.90 26.90 7.30
CA TYR A 748 -0.12 27.67 8.28
C TYR A 748 0.24 29.07 7.75
N THR A 749 0.45 29.24 6.44
CA THR A 749 0.62 30.56 5.82
C THR A 749 -0.64 31.41 6.00
N LEU A 750 -1.81 30.89 5.62
CA LEU A 750 -3.09 31.56 5.81
C LEU A 750 -3.39 31.86 7.30
N GLU A 751 -3.13 30.92 8.21
CA GLU A 751 -3.33 31.09 9.65
C GLU A 751 -2.40 32.16 10.26
N PHE A 752 -1.16 32.29 9.77
CA PHE A 752 -0.24 33.31 10.26
C PHE A 752 -0.57 34.70 9.72
N PHE A 753 -1.06 34.81 8.47
CA PHE A 753 -1.37 36.10 7.83
C PHE A 753 -2.86 36.46 7.76
N GLY A 754 -3.75 35.65 8.35
CA GLY A 754 -5.20 35.81 8.21
C GLY A 754 -5.73 37.20 8.55
N ASN A 755 -5.09 37.91 9.50
CA ASN A 755 -5.49 39.27 9.88
C ASN A 755 -5.21 40.35 8.83
N VAL A 756 -4.42 40.09 7.78
CA VAL A 756 -4.19 41.00 6.63
C VAL A 756 -4.80 40.48 5.33
N LEU A 757 -5.27 39.23 5.32
CA LEU A 757 -5.95 38.60 4.17
C LEU A 757 -7.48 38.67 4.29
N GLY A 758 -8.00 38.81 5.51
CA GLY A 758 -9.42 38.95 5.80
C GLY A 758 -10.21 37.65 5.64
N LYS A 759 -11.54 37.78 5.49
CA LYS A 759 -12.51 36.66 5.50
C LYS A 759 -12.22 35.57 4.46
N GLU A 760 -11.65 35.92 3.32
CA GLU A 760 -11.23 34.95 2.28
C GLU A 760 -10.27 33.88 2.86
N ALA A 761 -9.34 34.29 3.74
CA ALA A 761 -8.45 33.36 4.41
C ALA A 761 -9.18 32.49 5.44
N GLU A 762 -10.21 33.00 6.12
CA GLU A 762 -11.02 32.17 7.05
C GLU A 762 -11.78 31.07 6.32
N VAL A 763 -12.24 31.31 5.08
CA VAL A 763 -12.88 30.29 4.23
C VAL A 763 -11.84 29.28 3.73
N MET A 764 -10.74 29.75 3.11
CA MET A 764 -9.68 28.86 2.63
C MET A 764 -9.04 28.03 3.75
N ILE A 765 -8.91 28.57 4.98
CA ILE A 765 -8.44 27.80 6.14
C ILE A 765 -9.38 26.63 6.46
N LYS A 766 -10.71 26.81 6.36
CA LYS A 766 -11.68 25.71 6.60
C LYS A 766 -11.55 24.62 5.55
N GLU A 767 -11.45 24.97 4.28
CA GLU A 767 -11.37 24.02 3.18
C GLU A 767 -10.05 23.23 3.19
N VAL A 768 -8.92 23.92 3.40
CA VAL A 768 -7.60 23.28 3.53
C VAL A 768 -7.43 22.57 4.88
N THR A 769 -8.31 22.83 5.86
CA THR A 769 -8.42 22.01 7.09
C THR A 769 -9.17 20.72 6.82
N ALA A 770 -10.36 20.77 6.19
CA ALA A 770 -11.10 19.58 5.80
C ALA A 770 -10.24 18.62 4.95
N LEU A 771 -9.46 19.14 4.00
CA LEU A 771 -8.49 18.34 3.24
C LEU A 771 -7.37 17.73 4.12
N GLN A 772 -6.83 18.48 5.09
CA GLN A 772 -5.76 17.98 5.98
C GLN A 772 -6.22 16.94 7.00
N ASP A 773 -7.47 17.06 7.43
CA ASP A 773 -8.09 16.21 8.44
C ASP A 773 -8.50 14.89 7.75
N HIS A 774 -9.12 14.95 6.57
CA HIS A 774 -9.39 13.80 5.70
C HIS A 774 -8.12 13.01 5.33
N LEU A 775 -7.08 13.71 4.85
CA LEU A 775 -5.75 13.13 4.63
C LEU A 775 -5.07 12.69 5.94
N GLY A 776 -5.54 13.20 7.07
CA GLY A 776 -5.12 12.79 8.40
C GLY A 776 -5.68 11.44 8.77
N ASP A 777 -6.99 11.27 8.69
CA ASP A 777 -7.66 10.01 8.99
C ASP A 777 -7.25 8.89 8.03
N LEU A 778 -7.03 9.19 6.74
CA LEU A 778 -6.39 8.25 5.79
C LEU A 778 -5.04 7.72 6.31
N HIS A 779 -4.15 8.63 6.72
CA HIS A 779 -2.81 8.28 7.18
C HIS A 779 -2.81 7.60 8.56
N ASP A 780 -3.70 8.04 9.46
CA ASP A 780 -3.90 7.43 10.78
C ASP A 780 -4.49 6.02 10.64
N SER A 781 -5.40 5.77 9.68
CA SER A 781 -5.92 4.43 9.38
C SER A 781 -4.83 3.48 8.88
N VAL A 782 -4.00 3.89 7.93
CA VAL A 782 -2.87 3.07 7.45
C VAL A 782 -1.95 2.69 8.62
N ILE A 783 -1.53 3.68 9.42
CA ILE A 783 -0.68 3.43 10.60
C ILE A 783 -1.38 2.51 11.61
N ALA A 784 -2.70 2.65 11.80
CA ALA A 784 -3.46 1.80 12.70
C ALA A 784 -3.50 0.34 12.24
N ILE A 785 -3.69 0.10 10.93
CA ILE A 785 -3.74 -1.25 10.34
C ILE A 785 -2.37 -1.93 10.46
N ASP A 786 -1.28 -1.22 10.13
CA ASP A 786 0.09 -1.74 10.26
C ASP A 786 0.44 -2.09 11.71
N LEU A 787 0.05 -1.23 12.68
CA LEU A 787 0.28 -1.47 14.11
C LEU A 787 -0.58 -2.62 14.67
N LEU A 788 -1.84 -2.72 14.27
CA LEU A 788 -2.73 -3.80 14.68
C LEU A 788 -2.27 -5.14 14.10
N GLY A 789 -1.88 -5.19 12.82
CA GLY A 789 -1.31 -6.38 12.19
C GLY A 789 -0.03 -6.85 12.87
N SER A 790 0.89 -5.92 13.17
CA SER A 790 2.13 -6.22 13.91
C SER A 790 1.85 -6.75 15.33
N TYR A 791 0.86 -6.17 16.02
CA TYR A 791 0.45 -6.60 17.37
C TYR A 791 -0.20 -8.00 17.35
N LEU A 792 -1.12 -8.28 16.42
CA LEU A 792 -1.73 -9.61 16.24
C LEU A 792 -0.68 -10.68 15.94
N GLN A 793 0.35 -10.36 15.16
CA GLN A 793 1.42 -11.29 14.77
C GLN A 793 2.46 -11.54 15.86
N THR A 794 2.72 -10.58 16.76
CA THR A 794 3.88 -10.64 17.69
C THR A 794 3.54 -10.56 19.18
N GLY A 795 2.35 -10.04 19.53
CA GLY A 795 1.99 -9.65 20.89
C GLY A 795 2.71 -8.41 21.45
N ASP A 796 3.72 -7.88 20.73
CA ASP A 796 4.44 -6.64 21.05
C ASP A 796 3.76 -5.46 20.32
N TRP A 797 3.71 -4.29 20.96
CA TRP A 797 3.16 -3.08 20.33
C TRP A 797 4.23 -2.23 19.63
N GLY A 798 4.15 -2.12 18.30
CA GLY A 798 5.01 -1.27 17.48
C GLY A 798 5.15 -1.79 16.04
N LEU A 799 5.67 -0.96 15.14
CA LEU A 799 5.99 -1.38 13.77
C LEU A 799 7.21 -2.31 13.78
N SER A 800 7.14 -3.42 13.06
CA SER A 800 8.09 -4.55 13.10
C SER A 800 9.43 -4.32 12.37
N GLU A 801 9.94 -3.08 12.37
CA GLU A 801 11.27 -2.79 11.87
C GLU A 801 12.37 -3.41 12.78
N ARG A 802 13.17 -4.32 12.19
CA ARG A 802 14.52 -4.74 12.65
C ARG A 802 14.62 -5.69 13.86
N LYS A 803 13.69 -6.64 14.04
CA LYS A 803 13.92 -7.85 14.87
C LYS A 803 13.83 -9.15 14.07
N LYS A 804 14.98 -9.66 13.60
CA LYS A 804 15.11 -11.06 13.17
C LYS A 804 15.26 -11.98 14.40
N TYR A 805 14.18 -12.44 15.02
CA TYR A 805 14.25 -13.52 16.01
C TYR A 805 12.99 -14.39 16.09
N SER A 806 13.22 -15.72 16.13
CA SER A 806 12.36 -16.79 16.68
C SER A 806 10.84 -16.66 16.50
N ILE A 807 10.31 -17.37 15.50
CA ILE A 807 8.88 -17.65 15.39
C ILE A 807 8.50 -18.74 16.40
N GLU A 808 8.26 -18.35 17.65
CA GLU A 808 7.34 -19.09 18.53
C GLU A 808 6.00 -18.37 18.52
N LYS A 809 5.06 -18.85 17.69
CA LYS A 809 3.66 -18.40 17.75
C LYS A 809 3.14 -18.66 19.17
N LYS A 810 2.88 -17.60 19.93
CA LYS A 810 1.94 -17.70 21.05
C LYS A 810 0.54 -17.67 20.49
N THR A 811 -0.22 -18.74 20.71
CA THR A 811 -1.66 -18.76 20.46
C THR A 811 -2.31 -17.75 21.39
N LEU A 812 -2.68 -16.58 20.86
CA LEU A 812 -3.26 -15.48 21.63
C LEU A 812 -4.78 -15.58 21.58
N GLU A 813 -5.32 -16.53 22.34
CA GLU A 813 -6.76 -16.68 22.56
C GLU A 813 -7.34 -15.36 23.11
N GLY A 814 -8.43 -14.86 22.50
CA GLY A 814 -9.14 -13.66 22.94
C GLY A 814 -8.82 -12.35 22.18
N LEU A 815 -8.19 -12.40 21.00
CA LEU A 815 -7.94 -11.20 20.18
C LEU A 815 -8.99 -10.88 19.10
N LYS A 816 -10.12 -11.61 19.04
CA LYS A 816 -11.20 -11.42 18.04
C LYS A 816 -11.73 -9.99 17.95
N GLY A 817 -11.82 -9.26 19.05
CA GLY A 817 -12.18 -7.83 19.05
C GLY A 817 -11.13 -6.91 18.41
N VAL A 818 -9.85 -7.28 18.51
CA VAL A 818 -8.72 -6.58 17.88
C VAL A 818 -8.68 -6.85 16.38
N GLU A 819 -8.97 -8.09 15.96
CA GLU A 819 -9.19 -8.45 14.55
C GLU A 819 -10.37 -7.66 13.95
N ALA A 820 -11.51 -7.60 14.66
CA ALA A 820 -12.69 -6.84 14.25
C ALA A 820 -12.41 -5.32 14.16
N TYR A 821 -11.65 -4.76 15.11
CA TYR A 821 -11.22 -3.36 15.05
C TYR A 821 -10.26 -3.09 13.88
N LYS A 822 -9.34 -4.01 13.57
CA LYS A 822 -8.48 -3.92 12.37
C LYS A 822 -9.33 -3.89 11.09
N ALA A 823 -10.27 -4.80 10.95
CA ALA A 823 -11.20 -4.84 9.80
C ALA A 823 -12.02 -3.55 9.68
N TYR A 824 -12.47 -2.98 10.81
CA TYR A 824 -13.11 -1.66 10.84
C TYR A 824 -12.17 -0.53 10.37
N ARG A 825 -10.86 -0.54 10.73
CA ARG A 825 -9.90 0.45 10.20
C ARG A 825 -9.66 0.29 8.70
N GLU A 826 -9.68 -0.93 8.17
CA GLU A 826 -9.55 -1.21 6.72
C GLU A 826 -10.78 -0.71 5.94
N GLU A 827 -11.98 -0.85 6.51
CA GLU A 827 -13.22 -0.31 5.92
C GLU A 827 -13.30 1.23 6.01
N GLU A 828 -12.86 1.82 7.13
CA GLU A 828 -12.74 3.27 7.27
C GLU A 828 -11.71 3.82 6.26
N LEU A 829 -10.59 3.12 6.05
CA LEU A 829 -9.58 3.48 5.04
C LEU A 829 -10.18 3.50 3.62
N GLN A 830 -10.91 2.46 3.21
CA GLN A 830 -11.56 2.44 1.89
C GLN A 830 -12.61 3.55 1.76
N THR A 831 -13.43 3.76 2.78
CA THR A 831 -14.45 4.83 2.80
C THR A 831 -13.82 6.21 2.62
N LEU A 832 -12.66 6.45 3.23
CA LEU A 832 -11.90 7.68 3.10
C LEU A 832 -11.22 7.80 1.72
N PHE A 833 -10.81 6.71 1.08
CA PHE A 833 -10.35 6.76 -0.33
C PHE A 833 -11.50 7.12 -1.27
N ASP A 834 -12.66 6.48 -1.12
CA ASP A 834 -13.84 6.72 -1.95
C ASP A 834 -14.33 8.17 -1.91
N THR A 835 -14.24 8.81 -0.74
CA THR A 835 -14.70 10.18 -0.49
C THR A 835 -13.61 11.25 -0.64
N PHE A 836 -12.34 10.85 -0.83
CA PHE A 836 -11.23 11.79 -1.06
C PHE A 836 -11.46 12.74 -2.25
N PRO A 837 -11.97 12.30 -3.43
CA PRO A 837 -12.23 13.19 -4.56
C PRO A 837 -13.15 14.37 -4.22
N GLU A 838 -14.18 14.17 -3.41
CA GLU A 838 -15.10 15.24 -3.00
C GLU A 838 -14.43 16.31 -2.14
N VAL A 839 -13.41 15.94 -1.37
CA VAL A 839 -12.65 16.87 -0.52
C VAL A 839 -11.54 17.55 -1.34
N TRP A 840 -10.95 16.82 -2.30
CA TRP A 840 -9.97 17.35 -3.25
C TRP A 840 -10.56 18.43 -4.17
N LEU A 841 -11.72 18.15 -4.78
CA LEU A 841 -12.41 19.07 -5.70
C LEU A 841 -12.73 20.44 -5.08
N LYS A 842 -12.92 20.52 -3.76
CA LYS A 842 -13.17 21.80 -3.07
C LYS A 842 -11.95 22.73 -3.14
N VAL A 843 -10.74 22.18 -3.04
CA VAL A 843 -9.47 22.93 -3.10
C VAL A 843 -8.96 23.13 -4.54
N GLN A 844 -9.36 22.27 -5.47
CA GLN A 844 -9.12 22.44 -6.92
C GLN A 844 -10.19 23.30 -7.63
N SER A 845 -11.28 23.66 -6.95
CA SER A 845 -12.42 24.37 -7.56
C SER A 845 -12.01 25.68 -8.24
N GLU A 846 -12.70 26.03 -9.33
CA GLU A 846 -12.50 27.31 -10.03
C GLU A 846 -12.75 28.54 -9.12
N GLU A 847 -13.44 28.38 -7.98
CA GLU A 847 -13.60 29.42 -6.96
C GLU A 847 -12.38 29.59 -6.04
N PHE A 848 -11.60 28.54 -5.78
CA PHE A 848 -10.53 28.58 -4.78
C PHE A 848 -9.39 29.55 -5.18
N ARG A 849 -9.02 29.57 -6.46
CA ARG A 849 -8.01 30.47 -7.01
C ARG A 849 -8.43 31.96 -6.94
N PRO A 850 -9.63 32.38 -7.37
CA PRO A 850 -10.18 33.71 -7.12
C PRO A 850 -10.19 34.13 -5.64
N ARG A 851 -10.38 33.22 -4.68
CA ARG A 851 -10.30 33.54 -3.24
C ARG A 851 -8.88 33.90 -2.81
N ILE A 852 -7.85 33.25 -3.36
CA ILE A 852 -6.43 33.67 -3.17
C ILE A 852 -6.21 35.08 -3.74
N GLU A 853 -6.69 35.34 -4.95
CA GLU A 853 -6.58 36.67 -5.57
C GLU A 853 -7.33 37.75 -4.78
N ASN A 854 -8.49 37.43 -4.20
CA ASN A 854 -9.27 38.35 -3.38
C ASN A 854 -8.65 38.59 -2.00
N ALA A 855 -8.05 37.57 -1.39
CA ALA A 855 -7.22 37.70 -0.20
C ALA A 855 -6.01 38.61 -0.45
N ILE A 856 -5.35 38.47 -1.61
CA ILE A 856 -4.25 39.35 -2.05
C ILE A 856 -4.75 40.78 -2.34
N LYS A 857 -5.94 40.96 -2.92
CA LYS A 857 -6.55 42.30 -3.07
C LYS A 857 -6.81 42.95 -1.70
N ASN A 858 -7.24 42.19 -0.69
CA ASN A 858 -7.50 42.72 0.66
C ASN A 858 -6.22 43.26 1.33
N LEU A 859 -5.07 42.61 1.13
CA LEU A 859 -3.75 43.02 1.62
C LEU A 859 -3.35 44.46 1.21
N TYR A 860 -3.94 44.99 0.12
CA TYR A 860 -3.71 46.34 -0.36
C TYR A 860 -4.86 47.34 -0.09
N LYS A 861 -6.07 46.87 0.26
CA LYS A 861 -7.24 47.75 0.48
C LYS A 861 -7.07 48.68 1.69
N GLU A 862 -6.54 48.18 2.80
CA GLU A 862 -6.31 49.01 4.01
C GLU A 862 -5.27 50.12 3.77
N THR A 863 -4.42 50.00 2.74
CA THR A 863 -3.47 51.06 2.33
C THR A 863 -4.09 52.19 1.51
N MET A 864 -5.37 52.12 1.11
CA MET A 864 -6.01 53.14 0.26
C MET A 864 -7.03 54.03 0.99
N THR A 865 -7.02 54.03 2.32
CA THR A 865 -7.79 54.97 3.17
C THR A 865 -6.85 55.73 4.11
N LEU A 866 -5.97 56.53 3.50
CA LEU A 866 -5.10 57.55 4.11
C LEU A 866 -5.13 58.81 3.23
#